data_AF-A0A2E1LWI5-F1
#
_entry.id   AF-A0A2E1LWI5-F1
#
_cell.length_a   1.000
_cell.length_b   1.000
_cell.length_c   1.000
_cell.angle_alpha   90.00
_cell.angle_beta   90.00
_cell.angle_gamma   90.00
#
_symmetry.space_group_name_H-M   'P 1'
#
loop_
_entity.id
_entity.type
_entity.pdbx_description
1 polymer ?
#
loop_
_entity_poly.entity_id
_entity_poly.type
_entity_poly.pdbx_seq_one_letter_code
_entity_poly.pdbx_strand_id
1 'polypeptide(L)'
;MTSPFIPTPFSDVSTTRLASWAIALCALVLWTPSFGQIEDPVSWEFSLVNSETEGFQDLVVHASVDPCWHIYSQDNDPNEGPVPTMFEWSFPEQVALQGGVKECDPIMEYDPNFMMDLKFFEEEVYWRQTLDLSQTQDGDSLKGYVLFMVCDASMCLPPEEIPFALSVTDISSERPDYCPPSQHLCPHAETDHGAGEGETPGEEDKEEGLLWTFLLGFGLGLAALLTPCVFPMIPMTVSFFTKQSKTRAEGIRNALIYGAFIIFIYTGLGLALTAFFGVDVLNVISTDPFFNVFLFLLLLVFGASFLGAFEIQLPSSWANKADQASDRGGIVGIFFMAATLAIVSFSCTGPLVGSALAGAANGSFAAPTAVMLGFSSALALPFGLFSAFPGWLNSLPQSGGWLNSVKVVLGLLEIGFAFKFLSNADLVLQLGLLQRELFIAIWIAVSLAIAFYLFGWFTLPHDSKLERIGVFRFSLGMAFFMLGIYLFPGMWGAPVKLISGFPPPTFYSEWQGGGGGMAGGGHQGHVEARFDDYEEGLAAARAEGKPMLLDFTGWACVNCRKMEEQVWSDPEVAQLLTEEVVLVSLYVDDRTELPEEEHRLEQYGGKDFRIRTIGNKWSYLQASEFDRNAQPFYVMMDHDGDQIGGSAGYDPDAELFVDFLRDGLSAFVH
;
A
#
# COMPACT_ATOMS: atom_id res chain seq x y z
N MET A 1 -18.76 -71.59 23.78
CA MET A 1 -18.46 -71.31 25.20
C MET A 1 -16.97 -70.99 25.25
N THR A 2 -16.44 -69.81 25.57
CA THR A 2 -16.94 -68.55 26.16
C THR A 2 -15.89 -67.45 25.87
N SER A 3 -16.39 -66.27 25.45
CA SER A 3 -15.84 -64.89 25.31
C SER A 3 -14.34 -64.58 25.09
N PRO A 4 -14.03 -63.61 24.18
CA PRO A 4 -12.75 -62.91 24.11
C PRO A 4 -12.68 -61.67 25.02
N PHE A 5 -11.46 -61.32 25.43
CA PHE A 5 -11.09 -60.12 26.19
C PHE A 5 -11.26 -58.84 25.36
N ILE A 6 -11.92 -57.83 25.94
CA ILE A 6 -12.01 -56.45 25.45
C ILE A 6 -10.98 -55.60 26.24
N PRO A 7 -10.09 -54.83 25.60
CA PRO A 7 -9.42 -53.72 26.26
C PRO A 7 -10.18 -52.41 26.02
N THR A 8 -10.43 -51.69 27.11
CA THR A 8 -11.09 -50.38 27.22
C THR A 8 -10.29 -49.24 26.57
N PRO A 9 -10.94 -48.20 26.01
CA PRO A 9 -10.26 -46.99 25.54
C PRO A 9 -9.93 -46.05 26.71
N PHE A 10 -8.67 -45.64 26.84
CA PHE A 10 -8.27 -44.53 27.70
C PHE A 10 -8.72 -43.22 27.05
N SER A 11 -9.52 -42.46 27.79
CA SER A 11 -9.98 -41.11 27.46
C SER A 11 -8.85 -40.10 27.68
N ASP A 12 -8.33 -39.52 26.59
CA ASP A 12 -7.37 -38.42 26.64
C ASP A 12 -8.13 -37.08 26.78
N VAL A 13 -8.27 -36.61 28.03
CA VAL A 13 -9.00 -35.39 28.40
C VAL A 13 -8.15 -34.11 28.19
N SER A 14 -6.90 -34.25 27.77
CA SER A 14 -5.94 -33.14 27.63
C SER A 14 -6.04 -32.39 26.30
N THR A 15 -6.35 -33.08 25.20
CA THR A 15 -6.37 -32.52 23.84
C THR A 15 -7.64 -31.73 23.53
N THR A 16 -8.78 -32.10 24.12
CA THR A 16 -10.03 -31.33 23.99
C THR A 16 -9.97 -30.00 24.74
N ARG A 17 -9.26 -29.93 25.87
CA ARG A 17 -9.09 -28.66 26.60
C ARG A 17 -8.23 -27.67 25.81
N LEU A 18 -7.13 -28.08 25.20
CA LEU A 18 -6.30 -27.16 24.40
C LEU A 18 -7.04 -26.62 23.17
N ALA A 19 -7.86 -27.46 22.51
CA ALA A 19 -8.70 -27.02 21.39
C ALA A 19 -9.80 -26.03 21.82
N SER A 20 -10.45 -26.24 22.98
CA SER A 20 -11.44 -25.29 23.49
C SER A 20 -10.83 -23.95 23.92
N TRP A 21 -9.59 -23.94 24.41
CA TRP A 21 -8.89 -22.69 24.75
C TRP A 21 -8.45 -21.92 23.50
N ALA A 22 -8.03 -22.60 22.43
CA ALA A 22 -7.71 -21.95 21.16
C ALA A 22 -8.96 -21.33 20.48
N ILE A 23 -10.10 -22.02 20.52
CA ILE A 23 -11.37 -21.50 20.00
C ILE A 23 -11.89 -20.33 20.84
N ALA A 24 -11.73 -20.39 22.17
CA ALA A 24 -12.09 -19.29 23.06
C ALA A 24 -11.19 -18.06 22.86
N LEU A 25 -9.89 -18.25 22.59
CA LEU A 25 -8.97 -17.15 22.29
C LEU A 25 -9.28 -16.50 20.93
N CYS A 26 -9.62 -17.29 19.91
CA CYS A 26 -10.06 -16.76 18.61
C CYS A 26 -11.41 -16.03 18.69
N ALA A 27 -12.32 -16.47 19.57
CA ALA A 27 -13.59 -15.79 19.79
C ALA A 27 -13.44 -14.46 20.58
N LEU A 28 -12.41 -14.35 21.44
CA LEU A 28 -12.14 -13.13 22.20
C LEU A 28 -11.52 -12.00 21.36
N VAL A 29 -10.78 -12.35 20.31
CA VAL A 29 -10.17 -11.38 19.37
C VAL A 29 -11.20 -10.79 18.40
N LEU A 30 -12.37 -11.41 18.24
CA LEU A 30 -13.41 -10.95 17.31
C LEU A 30 -14.41 -9.94 17.93
N TRP A 31 -14.23 -9.54 19.20
CA TRP A 31 -15.19 -8.72 19.97
C TRP A 31 -14.57 -7.44 20.55
N THR A 32 -13.67 -6.78 19.82
CA THR A 32 -13.29 -5.39 20.13
C THR A 32 -14.24 -4.45 19.38
N PRO A 33 -15.07 -3.65 20.07
CA PRO A 33 -15.77 -2.54 19.43
C PRO A 33 -14.74 -1.44 19.11
N SER A 34 -14.48 -1.18 17.83
CA SER A 34 -13.88 0.10 17.42
C SER A 34 -14.91 1.19 17.67
N PHE A 35 -14.65 2.05 18.65
CA PHE A 35 -15.24 3.38 18.67
C PHE A 35 -14.35 4.24 17.77
N GLY A 36 -14.81 4.58 16.57
CA GLY A 36 -14.24 5.70 15.83
C GLY A 36 -14.74 6.98 16.50
N GLN A 37 -13.84 7.74 17.10
CA GLN A 37 -14.11 9.11 17.52
C GLN A 37 -13.86 10.02 16.31
N ILE A 38 -14.78 10.95 16.08
CA ILE A 38 -14.62 12.02 15.08
C ILE A 38 -13.78 13.09 15.79
N GLU A 39 -12.60 13.40 15.26
CA GLU A 39 -11.73 14.47 15.76
C GLU A 39 -12.31 15.83 15.36
N ASP A 40 -12.43 16.74 16.33
CA ASP A 40 -12.92 18.12 16.16
C ASP A 40 -12.00 19.06 16.97
N PRO A 41 -10.82 19.41 16.41
CA PRO A 41 -9.73 20.07 17.16
C PRO A 41 -9.87 21.60 17.24
N VAL A 42 -11.00 22.18 16.80
CA VAL A 42 -11.21 23.64 16.82
C VAL A 42 -12.56 24.00 17.41
N SER A 43 -12.55 24.82 18.46
CA SER A 43 -13.77 25.39 19.02
C SER A 43 -13.90 26.87 18.67
N TRP A 44 -15.11 27.27 18.25
CA TRP A 44 -15.39 28.62 17.75
C TRP A 44 -16.29 29.42 18.70
N GLU A 45 -15.90 30.67 18.96
CA GLU A 45 -16.70 31.66 19.67
C GLU A 45 -16.87 32.93 18.82
N PHE A 46 -18.09 33.47 18.79
CA PHE A 46 -18.42 34.69 18.06
C PHE A 46 -18.94 35.73 19.03
N SER A 47 -18.35 36.93 19.03
CA SER A 47 -18.77 38.01 19.93
C SER A 47 -18.75 39.38 19.26
N LEU A 48 -19.57 40.30 19.78
CA LEU A 48 -19.63 41.68 19.33
C LEU A 48 -19.09 42.59 20.45
N VAL A 49 -18.07 43.40 20.17
CA VAL A 49 -17.44 44.29 21.16
C VAL A 49 -17.41 45.74 20.65
N ASN A 50 -17.33 46.71 21.55
CA ASN A 50 -17.16 48.11 21.13
C ASN A 50 -15.76 48.33 20.54
N SER A 51 -15.68 48.82 19.31
CA SER A 51 -14.40 49.11 18.63
C SER A 51 -13.61 50.21 19.34
N GLU A 52 -12.31 50.33 19.03
CA GLU A 52 -11.48 51.46 19.50
C GLU A 52 -11.92 52.79 18.89
N THR A 53 -12.58 52.75 17.74
CA THR A 53 -13.13 53.93 17.07
C THR A 53 -14.52 54.23 17.62
N GLU A 54 -14.74 55.46 18.12
CA GLU A 54 -16.05 55.88 18.64
C GLU A 54 -17.14 55.71 17.58
N GLY A 55 -18.19 54.95 17.93
CA GLY A 55 -19.37 54.73 17.08
C GLY A 55 -19.37 53.43 16.29
N PHE A 56 -18.30 52.64 16.30
CA PHE A 56 -18.21 51.36 15.59
C PHE A 56 -18.14 50.17 16.55
N GLN A 57 -18.50 48.99 16.06
CA GLN A 57 -18.41 47.71 16.77
C GLN A 57 -17.50 46.76 16.00
N ASP A 58 -16.75 45.95 16.73
CA ASP A 58 -15.90 44.91 16.17
C ASP A 58 -16.61 43.55 16.37
N LEU A 59 -16.89 42.86 15.26
CA LEU A 59 -17.22 41.44 15.28
C LEU A 59 -15.92 40.66 15.46
N VAL A 60 -15.82 39.94 16.56
CA VAL A 60 -14.66 39.12 16.92
C VAL A 60 -15.03 37.67 16.68
N VAL A 61 -14.26 37.03 15.81
CA VAL A 61 -14.31 35.60 15.58
C VAL A 61 -13.10 34.99 16.27
N HIS A 62 -13.34 34.09 17.22
CA HIS A 62 -12.31 33.46 18.02
C HIS A 62 -12.32 31.95 17.76
N ALA A 63 -11.16 31.41 17.39
CA ALA A 63 -10.91 29.98 17.33
C ALA A 63 -9.91 29.58 18.43
N SER A 64 -10.27 28.57 19.22
CA SER A 64 -9.35 27.87 20.10
C SER A 64 -9.01 26.53 19.44
N VAL A 65 -7.75 26.42 19.02
CA VAL A 65 -7.16 25.30 18.27
C VAL A 65 -6.40 24.42 19.25
N ASP A 66 -6.67 23.12 19.22
CA ASP A 66 -5.99 22.16 20.06
C ASP A 66 -4.46 22.13 19.78
N PRO A 67 -3.64 21.77 20.78
CA PRO A 67 -2.19 21.72 20.59
C PRO A 67 -1.79 20.83 19.40
N CYS A 68 -0.86 21.33 18.59
CA CYS A 68 -0.26 20.67 17.40
C CYS A 68 -1.14 20.66 16.15
N TRP A 69 -2.28 21.33 16.22
CA TRP A 69 -3.08 21.68 15.05
C TRP A 69 -2.85 23.14 14.70
N HIS A 70 -2.92 23.44 13.42
CA HIS A 70 -2.81 24.80 12.91
C HIS A 70 -3.94 25.12 11.93
N ILE A 71 -4.40 26.36 12.00
CA ILE A 71 -5.41 26.93 11.12
C ILE A 71 -4.78 27.93 10.16
N TYR A 72 -5.14 27.87 8.88
CA TYR A 72 -4.46 28.68 7.87
C TYR A 72 -4.97 30.12 7.80
N SER A 73 -4.04 31.04 7.54
CA SER A 73 -4.31 32.46 7.35
C SER A 73 -5.19 32.72 6.12
N GLN A 74 -5.96 33.82 6.17
CA GLN A 74 -6.78 34.27 5.04
C GLN A 74 -5.94 34.79 3.85
N ASP A 75 -4.65 35.04 4.07
CA ASP A 75 -3.71 35.61 3.10
C ASP A 75 -2.91 34.55 2.32
N ASN A 76 -3.24 33.26 2.47
CA ASN A 76 -2.67 32.18 1.63
C ASN A 76 -3.36 32.12 0.26
N ASP A 77 -2.68 31.59 -0.76
CA ASP A 77 -3.26 31.48 -2.11
C ASP A 77 -4.32 30.36 -2.15
N PRO A 78 -5.58 30.66 -2.54
CA PRO A 78 -6.65 29.66 -2.58
C PRO A 78 -6.47 28.60 -3.68
N ASN A 79 -5.54 28.77 -4.63
CA ASN A 79 -5.29 27.80 -5.71
C ASN A 79 -4.00 26.99 -5.52
N GLU A 80 -3.18 27.34 -4.52
CA GLU A 80 -1.89 26.69 -4.23
C GLU A 80 -1.79 26.43 -2.72
N GLY A 81 -2.21 25.24 -2.27
CA GLY A 81 -2.11 24.81 -0.87
C GLY A 81 -3.46 24.50 -0.20
N PRO A 82 -3.59 24.66 1.13
CA PRO A 82 -4.82 24.42 1.87
C PRO A 82 -5.86 25.50 1.61
N VAL A 83 -7.12 25.19 1.91
CA VAL A 83 -8.19 26.19 1.86
C VAL A 83 -7.94 27.26 2.93
N PRO A 84 -7.71 28.54 2.54
CA PRO A 84 -7.49 29.61 3.52
C PRO A 84 -8.76 29.87 4.32
N THR A 85 -8.60 30.38 5.55
CA THR A 85 -9.77 30.76 6.36
C THR A 85 -10.52 31.90 5.68
N MET A 86 -11.78 31.65 5.30
CA MET A 86 -12.64 32.59 4.59
C MET A 86 -13.89 32.94 5.39
N PHE A 87 -14.32 34.18 5.27
CA PHE A 87 -15.49 34.71 5.98
C PHE A 87 -16.53 35.20 5.00
N GLU A 88 -17.74 34.63 5.07
CA GLU A 88 -18.87 35.09 4.26
C GLU A 88 -19.98 35.67 5.15
N TRP A 89 -20.34 36.93 4.85
CA TRP A 89 -21.27 37.72 5.65
C TRP A 89 -22.63 37.80 4.95
N SER A 90 -23.69 37.43 5.66
CA SER A 90 -25.09 37.58 5.21
C SER A 90 -25.81 38.66 6.02
N PHE A 91 -25.17 39.84 6.14
CA PHE A 91 -25.68 40.94 6.95
C PHE A 91 -26.82 41.72 6.28
N PRO A 92 -27.73 42.32 7.07
CA PRO A 92 -28.75 43.25 6.56
C PRO A 92 -28.12 44.48 5.86
N GLU A 93 -28.81 45.07 4.87
CA GLU A 93 -28.33 46.23 4.11
C GLU A 93 -27.97 47.46 4.98
N GLN A 94 -28.47 47.51 6.21
CA GLN A 94 -28.24 48.59 7.18
C GLN A 94 -26.87 48.49 7.88
N VAL A 95 -26.17 47.36 7.75
CA VAL A 95 -24.85 47.11 8.34
C VAL A 95 -23.77 47.44 7.32
N ALA A 96 -22.95 48.46 7.59
CA ALA A 96 -21.83 48.81 6.72
C ALA A 96 -20.50 48.24 7.24
N LEU A 97 -19.79 47.49 6.40
CA LEU A 97 -18.45 46.94 6.68
C LEU A 97 -17.38 48.03 6.53
N GLN A 98 -16.52 48.20 7.53
CA GLN A 98 -15.38 49.11 7.47
C GLN A 98 -14.08 48.33 7.16
N GLY A 99 -13.77 48.22 5.87
CA GLY A 99 -12.61 47.44 5.39
C GLY A 99 -12.84 45.93 5.43
N GLY A 100 -11.78 45.16 5.18
CA GLY A 100 -11.79 43.70 5.28
C GLY A 100 -11.49 43.20 6.69
N VAL A 101 -11.57 41.88 6.83
CA VAL A 101 -11.25 41.16 8.07
C VAL A 101 -9.76 41.33 8.38
N LYS A 102 -9.45 41.66 9.63
CA LYS A 102 -8.08 41.77 10.12
C LYS A 102 -7.72 40.53 10.91
N GLU A 103 -6.57 39.95 10.59
CA GLU A 103 -5.89 38.90 11.35
C GLU A 103 -4.58 39.44 11.97
N CYS A 104 -4.01 38.69 12.92
CA CYS A 104 -2.70 38.99 13.51
C CYS A 104 -1.56 38.56 12.57
N ASP A 105 -0.31 38.84 12.96
CA ASP A 105 0.86 38.39 12.20
C ASP A 105 0.94 36.84 12.26
N PRO A 106 0.80 36.13 11.12
CA PRO A 106 0.80 34.67 11.12
C PRO A 106 2.22 34.11 11.26
N ILE A 107 2.30 32.87 11.75
CA ILE A 107 3.52 32.08 11.75
C ILE A 107 3.73 31.60 10.31
N MET A 108 4.94 31.78 9.77
CA MET A 108 5.30 31.34 8.42
C MET A 108 6.32 30.22 8.52
N GLU A 109 5.88 29.00 8.26
CA GLU A 109 6.73 27.81 8.30
C GLU A 109 6.38 26.84 7.16
N TYR A 110 7.30 25.91 6.89
CA TYR A 110 7.14 24.93 5.83
C TYR A 110 6.13 23.86 6.25
N ASP A 111 5.04 23.75 5.50
CA ASP A 111 4.01 22.75 5.73
C ASP A 111 4.31 21.47 4.92
N PRO A 112 4.52 20.32 5.58
CA PRO A 112 4.85 19.06 4.90
C PRO A 112 3.70 18.47 4.10
N ASN A 113 2.44 18.82 4.40
CA ASN A 113 1.27 18.30 3.69
C ASN A 113 1.14 18.95 2.30
N PHE A 114 1.51 20.23 2.19
CA PHE A 114 1.41 21.01 0.95
C PHE A 114 2.74 21.31 0.28
N MET A 115 3.86 20.95 0.93
CA MET A 115 5.23 21.10 0.42
C MET A 115 5.62 22.55 0.08
N MET A 116 5.15 23.52 0.87
CA MET A 116 5.42 24.94 0.68
C MET A 116 5.41 25.71 2.00
N ASP A 117 6.00 26.90 2.02
CA ASP A 117 5.94 27.80 3.17
C ASP A 117 4.52 28.41 3.25
N LEU A 118 3.80 28.10 4.33
CA LEU A 118 2.43 28.55 4.55
C LEU A 118 2.34 29.42 5.79
N LYS A 119 1.36 30.35 5.75
CA LYS A 119 1.01 31.17 6.90
C LYS A 119 -0.09 30.48 7.71
N PHE A 120 0.14 30.24 8.99
CA PHE A 120 -0.85 29.62 9.87
C PHE A 120 -0.81 30.22 11.28
N PHE A 121 -1.81 29.85 12.07
CA PHE A 121 -1.98 30.22 13.47
C PHE A 121 -2.19 28.96 14.32
N GLU A 122 -1.83 29.05 15.60
CA GLU A 122 -1.91 27.97 16.57
C GLU A 122 -2.55 28.48 17.87
N GLU A 123 -3.12 27.56 18.64
CA GLU A 123 -3.71 27.83 19.96
C GLU A 123 -4.88 28.81 19.90
N GLU A 124 -4.63 30.11 20.06
CA GLU A 124 -5.67 31.12 20.28
C GLU A 124 -5.66 32.16 19.16
N VAL A 125 -6.66 32.10 18.28
CA VAL A 125 -6.67 32.88 17.04
C VAL A 125 -7.90 33.78 16.98
N TYR A 126 -7.68 35.07 16.71
CA TYR A 126 -8.75 36.06 16.66
C TYR A 126 -8.75 36.79 15.32
N TRP A 127 -9.91 36.83 14.67
CA TRP A 127 -10.18 37.67 13.51
C TRP A 127 -11.16 38.78 13.87
N ARG A 128 -10.98 39.94 13.23
CA ARG A 128 -11.78 41.12 13.52
C ARG A 128 -12.34 41.77 12.28
N GLN A 129 -13.66 41.95 12.26
CA GLN A 129 -14.35 42.76 11.25
C GLN A 129 -15.04 43.96 11.92
N THR A 130 -14.68 45.18 11.52
CA THR A 130 -15.31 46.40 12.05
C THR A 130 -16.60 46.71 11.29
N LEU A 131 -17.67 47.00 12.04
CA LEU A 131 -19.05 47.21 11.59
C LEU A 131 -19.56 48.59 12.04
N ASP A 132 -20.33 49.26 11.18
CA ASP A 132 -21.19 50.39 11.56
C ASP A 132 -22.62 49.89 11.75
N LEU A 133 -23.08 49.90 13.01
CA LEU A 133 -24.42 49.47 13.39
C LEU A 133 -25.38 50.65 13.64
N SER A 134 -25.00 51.88 13.29
CA SER A 134 -25.78 53.09 13.61
C SER A 134 -27.19 53.14 12.99
N GLN A 135 -27.46 52.36 11.95
CA GLN A 135 -28.74 52.29 11.24
C GLN A 135 -29.55 51.01 11.55
N THR A 136 -29.07 50.16 12.44
CA THR A 136 -29.73 48.89 12.82
C THR A 136 -30.80 49.08 13.88
N GLN A 137 -31.77 48.16 13.95
CA GLN A 137 -32.86 48.18 14.91
C GLN A 137 -32.80 46.98 15.87
N ASP A 138 -33.46 47.11 17.03
CA ASP A 138 -33.62 46.02 18.00
C ASP A 138 -34.37 44.84 17.33
N GLY A 139 -33.64 43.77 17.03
CA GLY A 139 -34.15 42.55 16.36
C GLY A 139 -33.38 42.15 15.10
N ASP A 140 -32.48 42.99 14.60
CA ASP A 140 -31.58 42.61 13.51
C ASP A 140 -30.54 41.59 14.01
N SER A 141 -30.26 40.58 13.19
CA SER A 141 -29.28 39.53 13.49
C SER A 141 -28.16 39.54 12.46
N LEU A 142 -26.91 39.53 12.93
CA LEU A 142 -25.73 39.31 12.11
C LEU A 142 -25.59 37.82 11.86
N LYS A 143 -25.58 37.39 10.60
CA LYS A 143 -25.42 36.00 10.20
C LYS A 143 -24.29 35.86 9.21
N GLY A 144 -23.64 34.71 9.21
CA GLY A 144 -22.58 34.36 8.27
C GLY A 144 -22.04 32.98 8.57
N TYR A 145 -21.01 32.60 7.85
CA TYR A 145 -20.25 31.39 8.15
C TYR A 145 -18.75 31.64 7.97
N VAL A 146 -17.97 30.81 8.65
CA VAL A 146 -16.52 30.73 8.52
C VAL A 146 -16.21 29.41 7.83
N LEU A 147 -15.54 29.45 6.68
CA LEU A 147 -14.97 28.27 6.04
C LEU A 147 -13.50 28.20 6.43
N PHE A 148 -13.08 27.08 7.00
CA PHE A 148 -11.70 26.90 7.45
C PHE A 148 -11.22 25.47 7.20
N MET A 149 -9.91 25.32 7.17
CA MET A 149 -9.23 24.03 7.10
C MET A 149 -8.16 23.99 8.18
N VAL A 150 -8.04 22.85 8.86
CA VAL A 150 -7.00 22.61 9.85
C VAL A 150 -6.19 21.39 9.50
N CYS A 151 -4.91 21.48 9.81
CA CYS A 151 -3.99 20.38 9.65
C CYS A 151 -3.14 20.21 10.91
N ASP A 152 -2.64 19.00 11.06
CA ASP A 152 -1.47 18.73 11.88
C ASP A 152 -0.27 18.43 10.95
N ALA A 153 0.84 17.96 11.51
CA ALA A 153 2.04 17.65 10.74
C ALA A 153 1.92 16.44 9.76
N SER A 154 0.81 15.69 9.80
CA SER A 154 0.64 14.40 9.15
C SER A 154 -0.62 14.29 8.29
N MET A 155 -1.67 15.03 8.64
CA MET A 155 -2.95 14.99 7.99
C MET A 155 -3.67 16.33 8.09
N CYS A 156 -4.61 16.50 7.18
CA CYS A 156 -5.51 17.63 7.17
C CYS A 156 -6.93 17.15 7.27
N LEU A 157 -7.75 17.85 8.06
CA LEU A 157 -9.18 17.63 8.05
C LEU A 157 -9.79 18.35 6.83
N PRO A 158 -10.87 17.80 6.24
CA PRO A 158 -11.56 18.46 5.15
C PRO A 158 -12.08 19.84 5.60
N PRO A 159 -12.20 20.82 4.69
CA PRO A 159 -12.70 22.15 5.05
C PRO A 159 -14.13 22.09 5.63
N GLU A 160 -14.36 22.81 6.73
CA GLU A 160 -15.66 22.86 7.41
C GLU A 160 -16.24 24.28 7.44
N GLU A 161 -17.57 24.38 7.33
CA GLU A 161 -18.32 25.63 7.44
C GLU A 161 -18.99 25.76 8.81
N ILE A 162 -18.62 26.78 9.58
CA ILE A 162 -19.22 27.08 10.89
C ILE A 162 -20.18 28.25 10.77
N PRO A 163 -21.51 28.01 10.78
CA PRO A 163 -22.49 29.09 10.75
C PRO A 163 -22.61 29.77 12.11
N PHE A 164 -22.74 31.10 12.12
CA PHE A 164 -23.02 31.86 13.33
C PHE A 164 -24.21 32.80 13.17
N ALA A 165 -24.83 33.15 14.29
CA ALA A 165 -25.89 34.15 14.37
C ALA A 165 -25.78 34.93 15.68
N LEU A 166 -25.58 36.25 15.59
CA LEU A 166 -25.49 37.16 16.74
C LEU A 166 -26.56 38.24 16.69
N SER A 167 -27.11 38.60 17.84
CA SER A 167 -28.00 39.76 17.96
C SER A 167 -27.18 41.05 18.00
N VAL A 168 -27.64 42.07 17.29
CA VAL A 168 -26.98 43.39 17.25
C VAL A 168 -26.99 44.10 18.61
N THR A 169 -27.82 43.63 19.56
CA THR A 169 -27.92 44.17 20.93
C THR A 169 -26.93 43.56 21.93
N ASP A 170 -26.30 42.42 21.59
CA ASP A 170 -25.50 41.63 22.53
C ASP A 170 -24.01 42.06 22.49
N ILE A 171 -23.78 43.34 22.81
CA ILE A 171 -22.44 43.94 22.80
C ILE A 171 -21.76 43.68 24.14
N SER A 172 -20.68 42.90 24.12
CA SER A 172 -19.81 42.68 25.29
C SER A 172 -18.97 43.93 25.60
N SER A 173 -18.81 44.22 26.90
CA SER A 173 -17.97 45.32 27.39
C SER A 173 -16.50 44.93 27.54
N GLU A 174 -16.18 43.64 27.50
CA GLU A 174 -14.84 43.11 27.70
C GLU A 174 -14.20 42.83 26.34
N ARG A 175 -13.07 43.50 26.07
CA ARG A 175 -12.32 43.33 24.82
C ARG A 175 -11.27 42.24 25.03
N PRO A 176 -11.25 41.17 24.22
CA PRO A 176 -10.17 40.20 24.27
C PRO A 176 -8.86 40.82 23.80
N ASP A 177 -7.75 40.22 24.21
CA ASP A 177 -6.46 40.49 23.58
C ASP A 177 -6.50 39.85 22.18
N TYR A 178 -6.44 40.67 21.13
CA TYR A 178 -6.63 40.19 19.77
C TYR A 178 -5.46 39.34 19.27
N CYS A 179 -4.24 39.56 19.79
CA CYS A 179 -3.04 38.84 19.34
C CYS A 179 -2.24 38.31 20.54
N PRO A 180 -2.76 37.29 21.26
CA PRO A 180 -1.97 36.63 22.29
C PRO A 180 -0.75 35.96 21.65
N PRO A 181 0.43 35.99 22.30
CA PRO A 181 1.59 35.26 21.79
C PRO A 181 1.35 33.75 21.90
N SER A 182 1.60 33.02 20.82
CA SER A 182 1.59 31.55 20.81
C SER A 182 2.58 30.99 21.82
N GLN A 183 2.19 29.96 22.56
CA GLN A 183 3.06 29.28 23.52
C GLN A 183 3.96 28.24 22.84
N HIS A 184 3.76 28.00 21.54
CA HIS A 184 4.50 27.02 20.72
C HIS A 184 4.58 25.67 21.44
N LEU A 185 3.41 25.19 21.88
CA LEU A 185 3.30 23.96 22.65
C LEU A 185 3.78 22.72 21.87
N CYS A 186 3.95 22.84 20.55
CA CYS A 186 4.43 21.80 19.66
C CYS A 186 5.78 22.19 19.04
N PRO A 187 6.81 21.33 19.18
CA PRO A 187 8.12 21.62 18.63
C PRO A 187 8.10 21.43 17.12
N HIS A 188 7.85 22.51 16.38
CA HIS A 188 8.23 22.57 14.98
C HIS A 188 9.71 22.29 14.87
N ALA A 189 10.09 21.41 13.96
CA ALA A 189 11.46 20.96 13.82
C ALA A 189 12.33 22.11 13.31
N GLU A 190 12.78 22.98 14.22
CA GLU A 190 13.93 23.83 13.97
C GLU A 190 15.11 22.91 13.67
N THR A 191 15.60 23.02 12.44
CA THR A 191 16.89 22.49 12.03
C THR A 191 17.99 23.13 12.88
N ASP A 192 18.34 22.52 14.02
CA ASP A 192 19.67 22.68 14.59
C ASP A 192 20.17 21.41 15.30
N HIS A 193 21.47 21.23 15.17
CA HIS A 193 22.25 20.07 15.54
C HIS A 193 22.30 19.84 17.06
N GLY A 194 21.87 18.67 17.56
CA GLY A 194 22.18 18.31 18.95
C GLY A 194 21.61 16.99 19.43
N ALA A 195 22.49 16.11 19.91
CA ALA A 195 22.16 14.80 20.46
C ALA A 195 21.48 14.85 21.85
N GLY A 196 20.63 13.86 22.15
CA GLY A 196 20.22 13.56 23.53
C GLY A 196 19.06 12.57 23.65
N GLU A 197 19.38 11.34 24.08
CA GLU A 197 18.45 10.27 24.44
C GLU A 197 17.59 10.61 25.69
N GLY A 198 16.38 10.05 25.78
CA GLY A 198 15.56 10.08 27.01
C GLY A 198 14.19 9.42 26.87
N GLU A 199 14.10 8.15 27.27
CA GLU A 199 12.99 7.19 27.16
C GLU A 199 11.74 7.39 28.10
N THR A 200 10.57 6.96 27.59
CA THR A 200 9.39 6.25 28.22
C THR A 200 8.33 6.96 29.09
N PRO A 201 7.08 6.40 29.26
CA PRO A 201 6.23 5.55 28.37
C PRO A 201 4.69 5.85 28.40
N GLY A 202 3.94 5.50 27.33
CA GLY A 202 2.50 5.13 27.38
C GLY A 202 1.58 5.60 26.21
N GLU A 203 1.29 4.67 25.28
CA GLU A 203 0.16 4.45 24.32
C GLU A 203 -0.92 5.55 24.11
N GLU A 204 -1.49 5.82 22.93
CA GLU A 204 -1.42 5.31 21.54
C GLU A 204 -2.30 6.24 20.67
N ASP A 205 -1.72 7.02 19.75
CA ASP A 205 -2.34 7.50 18.50
C ASP A 205 -1.19 7.75 17.52
N LYS A 206 -1.16 6.98 16.43
CA LYS A 206 0.06 6.75 15.64
C LYS A 206 0.25 7.82 14.58
N GLU A 207 1.14 8.76 14.86
CA GLU A 207 2.09 9.23 13.84
C GLU A 207 2.61 8.00 13.09
N GLU A 208 2.51 7.95 11.77
CA GLU A 208 3.33 7.03 10.97
C GLU A 208 4.79 7.51 11.04
N GLY A 209 5.41 7.36 12.21
CA GLY A 209 6.80 7.67 12.40
C GLY A 209 7.63 6.85 11.43
N LEU A 210 8.82 7.34 11.08
CA LEU A 210 9.81 6.58 10.30
C LEU A 210 9.98 5.13 10.81
N LEU A 211 9.73 4.91 12.11
CA LEU A 211 9.67 3.61 12.76
C LEU A 211 8.48 2.73 12.30
N TRP A 212 7.28 3.28 12.12
CA TRP A 212 6.14 2.55 11.56
C TRP A 212 6.38 2.19 10.09
N THR A 213 6.88 3.11 9.27
CA THR A 213 7.31 2.83 7.90
C THR A 213 8.41 1.75 7.86
N PHE A 214 9.36 1.81 8.81
CA PHE A 214 10.36 0.76 9.01
C PHE A 214 9.72 -0.57 9.42
N LEU A 215 8.74 -0.58 10.33
CA LEU A 215 8.04 -1.78 10.78
C LEU A 215 7.19 -2.39 9.67
N LEU A 216 6.56 -1.58 8.82
CA LEU A 216 5.85 -2.01 7.63
C LEU A 216 6.83 -2.65 6.65
N GLY A 217 7.94 -1.98 6.34
CA GLY A 217 9.02 -2.54 5.53
C GLY A 217 9.56 -3.84 6.12
N PHE A 218 9.73 -3.91 7.44
CA PHE A 218 10.17 -5.10 8.17
C PHE A 218 9.15 -6.24 8.07
N GLY A 219 7.85 -5.95 8.20
CA GLY A 219 6.77 -6.91 8.02
C GLY A 219 6.75 -7.50 6.61
N LEU A 220 6.88 -6.64 5.59
CA LEU A 220 6.99 -7.06 4.19
C LEU A 220 8.28 -7.85 3.91
N GLY A 221 9.38 -7.49 4.55
CA GLY A 221 10.64 -8.25 4.49
C GLY A 221 10.53 -9.64 5.13
N LEU A 222 9.76 -9.77 6.23
CA LEU A 222 9.45 -11.07 6.81
C LEU A 222 8.54 -11.90 5.90
N ALA A 223 7.55 -11.28 5.26
CA ALA A 223 6.73 -11.95 4.25
C ALA A 223 7.57 -12.39 3.04
N ALA A 224 8.56 -11.59 2.64
CA ALA A 224 9.49 -11.91 1.56
C ALA A 224 10.35 -13.15 1.83
N LEU A 225 10.61 -13.52 3.10
CA LEU A 225 11.30 -14.78 3.44
C LEU A 225 10.53 -16.03 2.99
N LEU A 226 9.21 -15.92 2.90
CA LEU A 226 8.33 -17.00 2.44
C LEU A 226 8.31 -17.11 0.92
N THR A 227 8.94 -16.17 0.19
CA THR A 227 8.99 -16.21 -1.26
C THR A 227 9.88 -17.35 -1.76
N PRO A 228 9.50 -17.97 -2.89
CA PRO A 228 10.17 -19.16 -3.38
C PRO A 228 11.65 -18.97 -3.73
N CYS A 229 12.16 -17.75 -3.99
CA CYS A 229 13.59 -17.57 -4.29
C CYS A 229 14.47 -17.34 -3.06
N VAL A 230 13.90 -16.93 -1.92
CA VAL A 230 14.68 -16.63 -0.69
C VAL A 230 14.87 -17.89 0.14
N PHE A 231 13.80 -18.66 0.30
CA PHE A 231 13.82 -19.88 1.09
C PHE A 231 14.88 -20.93 0.67
N PRO A 232 15.12 -21.19 -0.63
CA PRO A 232 16.14 -22.13 -1.12
C PRO A 232 17.57 -21.76 -0.75
N MET A 233 17.80 -20.47 -0.53
CA MET A 233 19.13 -19.96 -0.23
C MET A 233 19.50 -20.22 1.23
N ILE A 234 18.54 -20.42 2.15
CA ILE A 234 18.81 -20.65 3.58
C ILE A 234 19.71 -21.89 3.80
N PRO A 235 19.43 -23.08 3.21
CA PRO A 235 20.34 -24.23 3.34
C PRO A 235 21.70 -24.00 2.69
N MET A 236 21.76 -23.25 1.58
CA MET A 236 23.01 -22.97 0.87
C MET A 236 23.92 -22.06 1.69
N THR A 237 23.37 -20.99 2.28
CA THR A 237 24.11 -20.07 3.15
C THR A 237 24.59 -20.77 4.42
N VAL A 238 23.75 -21.61 5.03
CA VAL A 238 24.14 -22.38 6.21
C VAL A 238 25.27 -23.36 5.88
N SER A 239 25.21 -24.05 4.73
CA SER A 239 26.27 -24.96 4.29
C SER A 239 27.61 -24.25 4.11
N PHE A 240 27.60 -23.05 3.51
CA PHE A 240 28.77 -22.20 3.36
C PHE A 240 29.39 -21.81 4.72
N PHE A 241 28.59 -21.33 5.67
CA PHE A 241 29.10 -20.94 7.00
C PHE A 241 29.49 -22.12 7.89
N THR A 242 28.86 -23.28 7.71
CA THR A 242 29.23 -24.51 8.43
C THR A 242 30.61 -25.02 7.97
N LYS A 243 30.99 -24.81 6.71
CA LYS A 243 32.33 -25.12 6.19
C LYS A 243 33.39 -24.08 6.60
N GLN A 244 33.03 -22.80 6.65
CA GLN A 244 33.99 -21.71 6.84
C GLN A 244 34.30 -21.41 8.32
N SER A 245 33.36 -21.65 9.24
CA SER A 245 33.49 -21.24 10.65
C SER A 245 33.91 -22.40 11.55
N LYS A 246 35.21 -22.47 11.88
CA LYS A 246 35.80 -23.55 12.70
C LYS A 246 35.51 -23.40 14.20
N THR A 247 35.23 -22.17 14.65
CA THR A 247 34.90 -21.87 16.06
C THR A 247 33.58 -21.11 16.18
N ARG A 248 32.90 -21.24 17.34
CA ARG A 248 31.62 -20.56 17.59
C ARG A 248 31.72 -19.03 17.48
N ALA A 249 32.83 -18.46 17.96
CA ALA A 249 33.07 -17.02 17.90
C ALA A 249 33.29 -16.53 16.45
N GLU A 250 33.99 -17.31 15.63
CA GLU A 250 34.17 -17.03 14.20
C GLU A 250 32.87 -17.17 13.41
N GLY A 251 32.02 -18.14 13.79
CA GLY A 251 30.66 -18.30 13.28
C GLY A 251 29.80 -17.05 13.49
N ILE A 252 29.72 -16.57 14.73
CA ILE A 252 28.94 -15.38 15.08
C ILE A 252 29.49 -14.13 14.38
N ARG A 253 30.82 -13.96 14.34
CA ARG A 253 31.42 -12.81 13.64
C ARG A 253 31.10 -12.81 12.15
N ASN A 254 31.27 -13.96 11.49
CA ASN A 254 30.99 -14.08 10.06
C ASN A 254 29.49 -13.90 9.75
N ALA A 255 28.61 -14.37 10.62
CA ALA A 255 27.16 -14.18 10.52
C ALA A 255 26.73 -12.72 10.65
N LEU A 256 27.30 -11.98 11.60
CA LEU A 256 27.03 -10.54 11.78
C LEU A 256 27.52 -9.73 10.57
N ILE A 257 28.72 -10.04 10.07
CA ILE A 257 29.25 -9.40 8.86
C ILE A 257 28.38 -9.71 7.63
N TYR A 258 27.88 -10.95 7.53
CA TYR A 258 26.98 -11.34 6.46
C TYR A 258 25.64 -10.59 6.51
N GLY A 259 25.01 -10.53 7.68
CA GLY A 259 23.77 -9.76 7.88
C GLY A 259 23.96 -8.27 7.58
N ALA A 260 25.08 -7.68 8.03
CA ALA A 260 25.40 -6.29 7.73
C ALA A 260 25.58 -6.02 6.23
N PHE A 261 26.21 -6.94 5.49
CA PHE A 261 26.32 -6.81 4.03
C PHE A 261 24.98 -7.00 3.32
N ILE A 262 24.09 -7.86 3.79
CA ILE A 262 22.73 -7.96 3.24
C ILE A 262 22.02 -6.62 3.39
N ILE A 263 22.02 -6.03 4.59
CA ILE A 263 21.38 -4.73 4.87
C ILE A 263 21.97 -3.64 3.97
N PHE A 264 23.30 -3.55 3.93
CA PHE A 264 24.02 -2.55 3.13
C PHE A 264 23.73 -2.69 1.63
N ILE A 265 23.79 -3.90 1.09
CA ILE A 265 23.59 -4.13 -0.35
C ILE A 265 22.13 -3.93 -0.73
N TYR A 266 21.17 -4.44 0.04
CA TYR A 266 19.74 -4.26 -0.28
C TYR A 266 19.31 -2.81 -0.18
N THR A 267 19.68 -2.13 0.91
CA THR A 267 19.33 -0.73 1.11
C THR A 267 20.04 0.14 0.07
N GLY A 268 21.33 -0.11 -0.17
CA GLY A 268 22.09 0.60 -1.20
C GLY A 268 21.57 0.37 -2.61
N LEU A 269 21.23 -0.87 -2.97
CA LEU A 269 20.67 -1.20 -4.28
C LEU A 269 19.27 -0.61 -4.44
N GLY A 270 18.40 -0.71 -3.44
CA GLY A 270 17.07 -0.12 -3.45
C GLY A 270 17.12 1.39 -3.63
N LEU A 271 17.93 2.10 -2.81
CA LEU A 271 18.10 3.54 -2.93
C LEU A 271 18.77 3.97 -4.22
N ALA A 272 19.79 3.23 -4.68
CA ALA A 272 20.43 3.52 -5.96
C ALA A 272 19.45 3.35 -7.12
N LEU A 273 18.65 2.28 -7.13
CA LEU A 273 17.65 2.07 -8.17
C LEU A 273 16.61 3.19 -8.17
N THR A 274 16.08 3.57 -7.00
CA THR A 274 15.13 4.68 -6.88
C THR A 274 15.76 6.02 -7.30
N ALA A 275 17.03 6.29 -6.93
CA ALA A 275 17.71 7.53 -7.27
C ALA A 275 18.07 7.64 -8.76
N PHE A 276 18.56 6.56 -9.38
CA PHE A 276 18.97 6.56 -10.80
C PHE A 276 17.81 6.42 -11.76
N PHE A 277 16.80 5.63 -11.38
CA PHE A 277 15.74 5.23 -12.29
C PHE A 277 14.35 5.72 -11.88
N GLY A 278 14.16 6.15 -10.63
CA GLY A 278 12.84 6.46 -10.06
C GLY A 278 12.12 5.24 -9.51
N VAL A 279 10.99 5.50 -8.84
CA VAL A 279 10.11 4.44 -8.30
C VAL A 279 9.50 3.56 -9.41
N ASP A 280 9.40 4.07 -10.64
CA ASP A 280 8.76 3.37 -11.77
C ASP A 280 9.52 2.16 -12.29
N VAL A 281 10.84 2.14 -12.13
CA VAL A 281 11.62 1.04 -12.70
C VAL A 281 11.32 -0.28 -12.04
N LEU A 282 10.89 -0.28 -10.77
CA LEU A 282 10.46 -1.51 -10.12
C LEU A 282 9.16 -2.04 -10.73
N ASN A 283 8.24 -1.16 -11.12
CA ASN A 283 7.02 -1.55 -11.82
C ASN A 283 7.35 -2.03 -13.24
N VAL A 284 8.10 -1.26 -14.02
CA VAL A 284 8.48 -1.60 -15.40
C VAL A 284 9.25 -2.92 -15.49
N ILE A 285 10.17 -3.18 -14.54
CA ILE A 285 10.87 -4.48 -14.48
C ILE A 285 9.91 -5.61 -14.09
N SER A 286 9.00 -5.36 -13.14
CA SER A 286 8.06 -6.39 -12.65
C SER A 286 6.99 -6.76 -13.69
N THR A 287 6.66 -5.86 -14.62
CA THR A 287 5.70 -6.10 -15.71
C THR A 287 6.39 -6.47 -17.03
N ASP A 288 7.72 -6.49 -17.09
CA ASP A 288 8.44 -6.84 -18.32
C ASP A 288 8.21 -8.33 -18.71
N PRO A 289 7.71 -8.61 -19.93
CA PRO A 289 7.43 -9.99 -20.35
C PRO A 289 8.67 -10.88 -20.42
N PHE A 290 9.80 -10.35 -20.87
CA PHE A 290 11.03 -11.15 -21.00
C PHE A 290 11.59 -11.52 -19.63
N PHE A 291 11.58 -10.57 -18.69
CA PHE A 291 11.99 -10.81 -17.31
C PHE A 291 11.08 -11.83 -16.62
N ASN A 292 9.75 -11.69 -16.77
CA ASN A 292 8.77 -12.62 -16.21
C ASN A 292 8.89 -14.04 -16.80
N VAL A 293 9.14 -14.19 -18.11
CA VAL A 293 9.40 -15.49 -18.74
C VAL A 293 10.72 -16.11 -18.25
N PHE A 294 11.76 -15.30 -18.07
CA PHE A 294 13.01 -15.75 -17.48
C PHE A 294 12.80 -16.28 -16.04
N LEU A 295 12.06 -15.54 -15.21
CA LEU A 295 11.71 -15.97 -13.85
C LEU A 295 10.86 -17.24 -13.85
N PHE A 296 9.89 -17.37 -14.76
CA PHE A 296 9.12 -18.60 -14.93
C PHE A 296 10.02 -19.81 -15.18
N LEU A 297 10.94 -19.72 -16.13
CA LEU A 297 11.87 -20.81 -16.45
C LEU A 297 12.81 -21.13 -15.27
N LEU A 298 13.30 -20.09 -14.58
CA LEU A 298 14.16 -20.23 -13.41
C LEU A 298 13.44 -20.96 -12.26
N LEU A 299 12.22 -20.53 -11.91
CA LEU A 299 11.41 -21.15 -10.86
C LEU A 299 11.00 -22.59 -11.23
N LEU A 300 10.74 -22.89 -12.50
CA LEU A 300 10.51 -24.29 -12.92
C LEU A 300 11.75 -25.17 -12.70
N VAL A 301 12.95 -24.65 -12.98
CA VAL A 301 14.20 -25.37 -12.75
C VAL A 301 14.45 -25.60 -11.26
N PHE A 302 14.22 -24.59 -10.41
CA PHE A 302 14.36 -24.71 -8.97
C PHE A 302 13.29 -25.60 -8.33
N GLY A 303 12.03 -25.47 -8.75
CA GLY A 303 10.94 -26.35 -8.33
C GLY A 303 11.21 -27.81 -8.68
N ALA A 304 11.70 -28.08 -9.90
CA ALA A 304 12.14 -29.42 -10.31
C ALA A 304 13.34 -29.93 -9.47
N SER A 305 14.28 -29.05 -9.14
CA SER A 305 15.40 -29.37 -8.24
C SER A 305 14.91 -29.78 -6.84
N PHE A 306 13.89 -29.09 -6.29
CA PHE A 306 13.32 -29.45 -4.98
C PHE A 306 12.50 -30.73 -4.97
N LEU A 307 11.81 -31.05 -6.06
CA LEU A 307 11.15 -32.34 -6.23
C LEU A 307 12.16 -33.50 -6.38
N GLY A 308 13.46 -33.20 -6.47
CA GLY A 308 14.53 -34.18 -6.55
C GLY A 308 14.75 -34.72 -7.96
N ALA A 309 14.32 -34.00 -9.01
CA ALA A 309 14.58 -34.38 -10.40
C ALA A 309 16.09 -34.29 -10.73
N PHE A 310 16.77 -33.32 -10.15
CA PHE A 310 18.23 -33.15 -10.20
C PHE A 310 18.66 -32.32 -8.99
N GLU A 311 19.78 -32.67 -8.35
CA GLU A 311 20.42 -31.73 -7.42
C GLU A 311 21.26 -30.77 -8.26
N ILE A 312 21.05 -29.45 -8.12
CA ILE A 312 21.96 -28.44 -8.69
C ILE A 312 23.28 -28.49 -7.90
N GLN A 313 24.07 -29.52 -8.18
CA GLN A 313 25.47 -29.57 -7.76
C GLN A 313 26.27 -28.78 -8.79
N LEU A 314 26.86 -27.66 -8.36
CA LEU A 314 27.84 -26.94 -9.17
C LEU A 314 28.84 -27.95 -9.75
N PRO A 315 29.20 -27.88 -11.05
CA PRO A 315 30.15 -28.79 -11.67
C PRO A 315 31.38 -28.92 -10.77
N SER A 316 31.88 -30.14 -10.54
CA SER A 316 32.97 -30.37 -9.57
C SER A 316 34.20 -29.50 -9.83
N SER A 317 34.43 -29.06 -11.07
CA SER A 317 35.47 -28.09 -11.44
C SER A 317 35.20 -26.64 -10.97
N TRP A 318 33.94 -26.21 -10.94
CA TRP A 318 33.49 -24.93 -10.38
C TRP A 318 33.36 -24.99 -8.87
N ALA A 319 32.79 -26.07 -8.33
CA ALA A 319 32.71 -26.30 -6.89
C ALA A 319 34.10 -26.39 -6.26
N ASN A 320 35.07 -27.11 -6.87
CA ASN A 320 36.44 -27.16 -6.36
C ASN A 320 37.22 -25.86 -6.55
N LYS A 321 36.92 -25.06 -7.59
CA LYS A 321 37.51 -23.71 -7.75
C LYS A 321 36.91 -22.71 -6.78
N ALA A 322 35.60 -22.80 -6.51
CA ALA A 322 34.89 -22.00 -5.53
C ALA A 322 35.30 -22.40 -4.11
N ASP A 323 35.48 -23.70 -3.82
CA ASP A 323 36.03 -24.19 -2.54
C ASP A 323 37.50 -23.78 -2.39
N GLN A 324 38.34 -23.83 -3.44
CA GLN A 324 39.72 -23.28 -3.38
C GLN A 324 39.77 -21.74 -3.22
N ALA A 325 38.79 -21.03 -3.79
CA ALA A 325 38.63 -19.59 -3.61
C ALA A 325 38.01 -19.24 -2.24
N SER A 326 37.18 -20.12 -1.69
CA SER A 326 36.60 -20.06 -0.35
C SER A 326 37.64 -20.43 0.72
N ASP A 327 38.65 -21.25 0.37
CA ASP A 327 39.86 -21.49 1.18
C ASP A 327 40.80 -20.27 1.24
N ARG A 328 40.64 -19.26 0.36
CA ARG A 328 41.17 -17.90 0.59
C ARG A 328 40.27 -17.08 1.53
N GLY A 329 39.50 -17.78 2.37
CA GLY A 329 38.37 -17.32 3.14
C GLY A 329 38.55 -15.97 3.82
N GLY A 330 37.45 -15.23 3.88
CA GLY A 330 37.43 -13.92 4.51
C GLY A 330 36.16 -13.14 4.18
N ILE A 331 36.16 -11.89 4.60
CA ILE A 331 35.07 -10.92 4.46
C ILE A 331 34.64 -10.76 2.99
N VAL A 332 35.58 -10.88 2.04
CA VAL A 332 35.30 -10.75 0.59
C VAL A 332 34.36 -11.85 0.07
N GLY A 333 34.53 -13.10 0.51
CA GLY A 333 33.63 -14.20 0.11
C GLY A 333 32.22 -14.03 0.66
N ILE A 334 32.11 -13.49 1.88
CA ILE A 334 30.83 -13.18 2.54
C ILE A 334 30.11 -12.06 1.78
N PHE A 335 30.82 -11.03 1.32
CA PHE A 335 30.26 -9.94 0.52
C PHE A 335 29.67 -10.44 -0.81
N PHE A 336 30.41 -11.26 -1.58
CA PHE A 336 29.90 -11.77 -2.87
C PHE A 336 28.70 -12.72 -2.69
N MET A 337 28.66 -13.49 -1.62
CA MET A 337 27.49 -14.31 -1.29
C MET A 337 26.29 -13.45 -0.90
N ALA A 338 26.49 -12.36 -0.15
CA ALA A 338 25.42 -11.43 0.20
C ALA A 338 24.90 -10.70 -1.05
N ALA A 339 25.80 -10.27 -1.95
CA ALA A 339 25.44 -9.65 -3.22
C ALA A 339 24.64 -10.58 -4.13
N THR A 340 25.05 -11.85 -4.22
CA THR A 340 24.34 -12.85 -5.03
C THR A 340 22.93 -13.10 -4.48
N LEU A 341 22.79 -13.27 -3.16
CA LEU A 341 21.49 -13.38 -2.51
C LEU A 341 20.62 -12.16 -2.78
N ALA A 342 21.19 -10.95 -2.66
CA ALA A 342 20.44 -9.71 -2.86
C ALA A 342 19.92 -9.56 -4.28
N ILE A 343 20.75 -9.81 -5.30
CA ILE A 343 20.33 -9.68 -6.71
C ILE A 343 19.22 -10.68 -7.07
N VAL A 344 19.38 -11.94 -6.66
CA VAL A 344 18.41 -13.00 -6.98
C VAL A 344 17.10 -12.78 -6.22
N SER A 345 17.16 -12.41 -4.95
CA SER A 345 15.96 -12.19 -4.15
C SER A 345 15.27 -10.87 -4.51
N PHE A 346 15.99 -9.80 -4.85
CA PHE A 346 15.37 -8.54 -5.29
C PHE A 346 14.50 -8.74 -6.53
N SER A 347 14.87 -9.69 -7.39
CA SER A 347 14.11 -10.05 -8.59
C SER A 347 12.71 -10.61 -8.27
N CYS A 348 12.55 -11.38 -7.18
CA CYS A 348 11.25 -11.93 -6.80
C CYS A 348 10.52 -11.10 -5.74
N THR A 349 11.23 -10.25 -4.99
CA THR A 349 10.65 -9.34 -4.01
C THR A 349 10.33 -7.97 -4.60
N GLY A 350 10.76 -7.70 -5.84
CA GLY A 350 10.55 -6.44 -6.55
C GLY A 350 9.12 -5.90 -6.48
N PRO A 351 8.07 -6.73 -6.69
CA PRO A 351 6.69 -6.26 -6.55
C PRO A 351 6.32 -5.81 -5.13
N LEU A 352 6.76 -6.53 -4.10
CA LEU A 352 6.50 -6.19 -2.69
C LEU A 352 7.27 -4.93 -2.27
N VAL A 353 8.52 -4.83 -2.72
CA VAL A 353 9.39 -3.68 -2.50
C VAL A 353 8.83 -2.46 -3.22
N GLY A 354 8.35 -2.62 -4.45
CA GLY A 354 7.73 -1.56 -5.26
C GLY A 354 6.46 -1.02 -4.62
N SER A 355 5.55 -1.89 -4.16
CA SER A 355 4.34 -1.44 -3.46
C SER A 355 4.66 -0.70 -2.15
N ALA A 356 5.67 -1.15 -1.41
CA ALA A 356 6.08 -0.52 -0.16
C ALA A 356 6.74 0.85 -0.39
N LEU A 357 7.53 0.97 -1.47
CA LEU A 357 8.15 2.22 -1.86
C LEU A 357 7.13 3.22 -2.43
N ALA A 358 6.12 2.73 -3.15
CA ALA A 358 5.05 3.58 -3.68
C ALA A 358 4.25 4.24 -2.54
N GLY A 359 3.90 3.49 -1.48
CA GLY A 359 3.23 4.04 -0.31
C GLY A 359 4.11 4.94 0.58
N ALA A 360 5.43 4.91 0.40
CA ALA A 360 6.39 5.70 1.19
C ALA A 360 6.99 6.87 0.39
N ALA A 361 6.48 7.17 -0.81
CA ALA A 361 7.02 8.17 -1.72
C ALA A 361 6.45 9.59 -1.44
N ASN A 362 6.62 10.10 -0.21
CA ASN A 362 6.13 11.42 0.20
C ASN A 362 7.20 12.53 0.06
N GLY A 363 7.87 12.60 -1.10
CA GLY A 363 8.85 13.65 -1.41
C GLY A 363 10.21 13.60 -0.67
N SER A 364 10.33 12.90 0.46
CA SER A 364 11.59 12.72 1.19
C SER A 364 12.27 11.37 0.92
N PHE A 365 13.61 11.31 0.86
CA PHE A 365 14.35 10.04 0.78
C PHE A 365 14.32 9.24 2.10
N ALA A 366 13.84 9.83 3.19
CA ALA A 366 13.86 9.24 4.51
C ALA A 366 12.89 8.06 4.63
N ALA A 367 11.65 8.21 4.13
CA ALA A 367 10.64 7.16 4.16
C ALA A 367 11.01 5.95 3.26
N PRO A 368 11.43 6.12 1.99
CA PRO A 368 11.96 5.03 1.17
C PRO A 368 13.17 4.32 1.80
N THR A 369 14.05 5.09 2.46
CA THR A 369 15.20 4.52 3.19
C THR A 369 14.75 3.70 4.38
N ALA A 370 13.76 4.16 5.15
CA ALA A 370 13.21 3.43 6.29
C ALA A 370 12.54 2.12 5.85
N VAL A 371 11.76 2.13 4.76
CA VAL A 371 11.19 0.90 4.18
C VAL A 371 12.28 -0.08 3.78
N MET A 372 13.29 0.37 3.01
CA MET A 372 14.36 -0.50 2.54
C MET A 372 15.24 -1.03 3.67
N LEU A 373 15.49 -0.22 4.70
CA LEU A 373 16.20 -0.64 5.91
C LEU A 373 15.40 -1.67 6.69
N GLY A 374 14.09 -1.46 6.87
CA GLY A 374 13.19 -2.42 7.52
C GLY A 374 13.15 -3.75 6.77
N PHE A 375 12.92 -3.68 5.47
CA PHE A 375 12.85 -4.84 4.58
C PHE A 375 14.14 -5.66 4.59
N SER A 376 15.29 -4.99 4.45
CA SER A 376 16.59 -5.66 4.43
C SER A 376 17.02 -6.19 5.79
N SER A 377 16.62 -5.53 6.89
CA SER A 377 16.84 -6.01 8.26
C SER A 377 16.03 -7.26 8.56
N ALA A 378 14.77 -7.30 8.13
CA ALA A 378 13.92 -8.49 8.25
C ALA A 378 14.48 -9.69 7.48
N LEU A 379 14.97 -9.46 6.25
CA LEU A 379 15.67 -10.50 5.49
C LEU A 379 16.97 -10.93 6.18
N ALA A 380 17.80 -10.00 6.65
CA ALA A 380 19.09 -10.32 7.26
C ALA A 380 18.96 -11.12 8.58
N LEU A 381 17.87 -10.94 9.33
CA LEU A 381 17.68 -11.54 10.65
C LEU A 381 17.75 -13.08 10.65
N PRO A 382 16.92 -13.83 9.90
CA PRO A 382 16.99 -15.30 9.89
C PRO A 382 18.31 -15.80 9.33
N PHE A 383 18.86 -15.19 8.26
CA PHE A 383 20.14 -15.61 7.69
C PHE A 383 21.30 -15.38 8.66
N GLY A 384 21.31 -14.25 9.37
CA GLY A 384 22.25 -13.96 10.44
C GLY A 384 22.09 -14.91 11.62
N LEU A 385 20.85 -15.18 12.06
CA LEU A 385 20.55 -16.07 13.17
C LEU A 385 20.96 -17.52 12.89
N PHE A 386 20.57 -18.06 11.73
CA PHE A 386 20.94 -19.42 11.32
C PHE A 386 22.45 -19.57 11.11
N SER A 387 23.14 -18.51 10.68
CA SER A 387 24.59 -18.50 10.54
C SER A 387 25.33 -18.35 11.88
N ALA A 388 24.75 -17.64 12.85
CA ALA A 388 25.32 -17.44 14.19
C ALA A 388 25.22 -18.69 15.07
N PHE A 389 24.20 -19.52 14.83
CA PHE A 389 23.99 -20.80 15.53
C PHE A 389 23.94 -21.99 14.57
N PRO A 390 25.06 -22.39 13.92
CA PRO A 390 25.11 -23.59 13.09
C PRO A 390 24.68 -24.85 13.86
N GLY A 391 24.93 -24.87 15.18
CA GLY A 391 24.51 -25.93 16.09
C GLY A 391 22.99 -26.10 16.23
N TRP A 392 22.19 -25.04 16.02
CA TRP A 392 20.73 -25.12 16.07
C TRP A 392 20.19 -25.87 14.85
N LEU A 393 20.79 -25.63 13.67
CA LEU A 393 20.53 -26.42 12.47
C LEU A 393 21.07 -27.85 12.57
N ASN A 394 22.19 -28.08 13.25
CA ASN A 394 22.67 -29.44 13.56
C ASN A 394 21.78 -30.16 14.59
N SER A 395 20.94 -29.44 15.34
CA SER A 395 19.95 -30.01 16.26
C SER A 395 18.60 -30.28 15.59
N LEU A 396 18.35 -29.70 14.42
CA LEU A 396 17.31 -30.20 13.51
C LEU A 396 17.78 -31.56 13.01
N PRO A 397 16.95 -32.62 13.12
CA PRO A 397 17.36 -33.97 12.79
C PRO A 397 17.87 -34.03 11.34
N GLN A 398 19.19 -34.19 11.19
CA GLN A 398 19.81 -34.32 9.88
C GLN A 398 19.15 -35.48 9.15
N SER A 399 18.62 -35.20 7.96
CA SER A 399 18.03 -36.20 7.05
C SER A 399 16.86 -37.04 7.62
N GLY A 400 15.91 -36.40 8.31
CA GLY A 400 14.58 -36.98 8.48
C GLY A 400 13.71 -36.79 7.23
N GLY A 401 12.77 -37.69 6.95
CA GLY A 401 11.78 -37.52 5.87
C GLY A 401 10.87 -36.29 6.02
N TRP A 402 10.93 -35.58 7.16
CA TRP A 402 10.30 -34.27 7.31
C TRP A 402 10.94 -33.19 6.43
N LEU A 403 12.27 -33.13 6.34
CA LEU A 403 12.96 -32.16 5.47
C LEU A 403 12.64 -32.44 3.99
N ASN A 404 12.54 -33.72 3.61
CA ASN A 404 12.14 -34.09 2.25
C ASN A 404 10.71 -33.65 1.96
N SER A 405 9.77 -33.82 2.90
CA SER A 405 8.42 -33.28 2.72
C SER A 405 8.34 -31.77 2.61
N VAL A 406 9.15 -31.03 3.37
CA VAL A 406 9.22 -29.57 3.23
C VAL A 406 9.71 -29.19 1.83
N LYS A 407 10.76 -29.84 1.31
CA LYS A 407 11.24 -29.61 -0.07
C LYS A 407 10.16 -29.87 -1.11
N VAL A 408 9.43 -30.98 -0.99
CA VAL A 408 8.37 -31.33 -1.95
C VAL A 408 7.23 -30.32 -1.94
N VAL A 409 6.75 -29.93 -0.75
CA VAL A 409 5.69 -28.91 -0.63
C VAL A 409 6.14 -27.58 -1.22
N LEU A 410 7.36 -27.15 -0.92
CA LEU A 410 7.91 -25.90 -1.46
C LEU A 410 8.15 -25.96 -2.97
N GLY A 411 8.64 -27.09 -3.49
CA GLY A 411 8.83 -27.28 -4.93
C GLY A 411 7.50 -27.25 -5.69
N LEU A 412 6.43 -27.85 -5.14
CA LEU A 412 5.08 -27.75 -5.74
C LEU A 412 4.53 -26.32 -5.69
N LEU A 413 4.71 -25.61 -4.57
CA LEU A 413 4.32 -24.21 -4.45
C LEU A 413 5.09 -23.31 -5.42
N GLU A 414 6.40 -23.54 -5.56
CA GLU A 414 7.27 -22.82 -6.47
C GLU A 414 6.84 -22.99 -7.92
N ILE A 415 6.45 -24.20 -8.34
CA ILE A 415 5.86 -24.44 -9.65
C ILE A 415 4.56 -23.65 -9.82
N GLY A 416 3.70 -23.61 -8.79
CA GLY A 416 2.47 -22.80 -8.80
C GLY A 416 2.76 -21.30 -9.00
N PHE A 417 3.73 -20.76 -8.26
CA PHE A 417 4.18 -19.37 -8.42
C PHE A 417 4.85 -19.11 -9.77
N ALA A 418 5.57 -20.08 -10.35
CA ALA A 418 6.14 -19.93 -11.68
C ALA A 418 5.05 -19.58 -12.72
N PHE A 419 3.91 -20.26 -12.67
CA PHE A 419 2.78 -19.95 -13.55
C PHE A 419 2.17 -18.56 -13.33
N LYS A 420 2.35 -17.93 -12.16
CA LYS A 420 1.97 -16.52 -11.95
C LYS A 420 2.86 -15.57 -12.76
N PHE A 421 4.17 -15.80 -12.80
CA PHE A 421 5.06 -15.00 -13.64
C PHE A 421 4.76 -15.21 -15.13
N LEU A 422 4.47 -16.44 -15.55
CA LEU A 422 4.03 -16.70 -16.93
C LEU A 422 2.70 -16.01 -17.24
N SER A 423 1.74 -16.03 -16.31
CA SER A 423 0.46 -15.34 -16.45
C SER A 423 0.61 -13.83 -16.59
N ASN A 424 1.51 -13.19 -15.84
CA ASN A 424 1.78 -11.76 -16.00
C ASN A 424 2.35 -11.44 -17.40
N ALA A 425 3.27 -12.27 -17.90
CA ALA A 425 3.81 -12.10 -19.25
C ALA A 425 2.74 -12.34 -20.33
N ASP A 426 1.86 -13.31 -20.14
CA ASP A 426 0.74 -13.62 -21.04
C ASP A 426 -0.28 -12.46 -21.10
N LEU A 427 -0.60 -11.85 -19.95
CA LEU A 427 -1.50 -10.69 -19.85
C LEU A 427 -0.95 -9.47 -20.59
N VAL A 428 0.32 -9.13 -20.37
CA VAL A 428 0.95 -7.96 -21.01
C VAL A 428 1.13 -8.16 -22.52
N LEU A 429 1.38 -9.38 -22.98
CA LEU A 429 1.51 -9.71 -24.41
C LEU A 429 0.19 -10.10 -25.08
N GLN A 430 -0.90 -10.22 -24.31
CA GLN A 430 -2.23 -10.63 -24.76
C GLN A 430 -2.23 -11.92 -25.63
N LEU A 431 -1.38 -12.90 -25.31
CA LEU A 431 -1.21 -14.11 -26.13
C LEU A 431 -2.35 -15.12 -25.97
N GLY A 432 -3.14 -15.02 -24.90
CA GLY A 432 -4.25 -15.93 -24.61
C GLY A 432 -3.83 -17.35 -24.24
N LEU A 433 -2.57 -17.59 -23.83
CA LEU A 433 -2.08 -18.92 -23.51
C LEU A 433 -2.57 -19.41 -22.14
N LEU A 434 -2.77 -18.49 -21.19
CA LEU A 434 -3.03 -18.81 -19.80
C LEU A 434 -4.22 -17.99 -19.28
N GLN A 435 -5.39 -18.31 -19.82
CA GLN A 435 -6.68 -17.73 -19.42
C GLN A 435 -7.04 -18.09 -17.98
N ARG A 436 -7.93 -17.31 -17.37
CA ARG A 436 -8.30 -17.38 -15.95
C ARG A 436 -8.61 -18.80 -15.47
N GLU A 437 -9.35 -19.57 -16.26
CA GLU A 437 -9.77 -20.93 -15.93
C GLU A 437 -8.58 -21.89 -15.88
N LEU A 438 -7.67 -21.81 -16.85
CA LEU A 438 -6.45 -22.62 -16.87
C LEU A 438 -5.54 -22.26 -15.70
N PHE A 439 -5.41 -20.96 -15.38
CA PHE A 439 -4.66 -20.50 -14.22
C PHE A 439 -5.20 -21.09 -12.92
N ILE A 440 -6.52 -20.97 -12.69
CA ILE A 440 -7.17 -21.50 -11.50
C ILE A 440 -7.08 -23.03 -11.46
N ALA A 441 -7.22 -23.71 -12.60
CA ALA A 441 -7.07 -25.17 -12.69
C ALA A 441 -5.67 -25.64 -12.30
N ILE A 442 -4.62 -24.92 -12.71
CA ILE A 442 -3.24 -25.20 -12.29
C ILE A 442 -3.10 -25.04 -10.77
N TRP A 443 -3.65 -23.96 -10.19
CA TRP A 443 -3.60 -23.73 -8.74
C TRP A 443 -4.38 -24.76 -7.93
N ILE A 444 -5.53 -25.21 -8.43
CA ILE A 444 -6.28 -26.35 -7.85
C ILE A 444 -5.43 -27.62 -7.92
N ALA A 445 -4.83 -27.92 -9.08
CA ALA A 445 -4.00 -29.11 -9.25
C ALA A 445 -2.79 -29.10 -8.30
N VAL A 446 -2.10 -27.96 -8.15
CA VAL A 446 -0.99 -27.80 -7.21
C VAL A 446 -1.46 -27.95 -5.76
N SER A 447 -2.55 -27.30 -5.37
CA SER A 447 -3.11 -27.37 -4.01
C SER A 447 -3.54 -28.80 -3.65
N LEU A 448 -4.21 -29.49 -4.56
CA LEU A 448 -4.60 -30.89 -4.37
C LEU A 448 -3.40 -31.83 -4.36
N ALA A 449 -2.39 -31.60 -5.21
CA ALA A 449 -1.15 -32.39 -5.19
C ALA A 449 -0.43 -32.26 -3.85
N ILE A 450 -0.34 -31.05 -3.28
CA ILE A 450 0.21 -30.80 -1.95
C ILE A 450 -0.62 -31.50 -0.87
N ALA A 451 -1.94 -31.37 -0.91
CA ALA A 451 -2.83 -32.02 0.05
C ALA A 451 -2.68 -33.56 0.03
N PHE A 452 -2.72 -34.17 -1.15
CA PHE A 452 -2.57 -35.62 -1.32
C PHE A 452 -1.18 -36.12 -0.94
N TYR A 453 -0.14 -35.34 -1.21
CA TYR A 453 1.20 -35.61 -0.71
C TYR A 453 1.25 -35.62 0.83
N LEU A 454 0.66 -34.61 1.47
CA LEU A 454 0.65 -34.47 2.93
C LEU A 454 -0.23 -35.52 3.63
N PHE A 455 -1.29 -35.98 2.98
CA PHE A 455 -2.07 -37.14 3.41
C PHE A 455 -1.35 -38.49 3.21
N GLY A 456 -0.19 -38.48 2.54
CA GLY A 456 0.62 -39.68 2.30
C GLY A 456 0.05 -40.58 1.21
N TRP A 457 -0.75 -40.04 0.29
CA TRP A 457 -1.37 -40.82 -0.78
C TRP A 457 -0.36 -41.25 -1.86
N PHE A 458 0.67 -40.42 -2.09
CA PHE A 458 1.85 -40.75 -2.89
C PHE A 458 3.13 -40.25 -2.20
N THR A 459 4.25 -40.93 -2.45
CA THR A 459 5.57 -40.62 -1.88
C THR A 459 6.60 -40.55 -3.00
N LEU A 460 7.52 -39.59 -2.95
CA LEU A 460 8.60 -39.46 -3.93
C LEU A 460 9.77 -40.41 -3.60
N PRO A 461 10.66 -40.74 -4.57
CA PRO A 461 11.73 -41.72 -4.37
C PRO A 461 12.69 -41.43 -3.20
N HIS A 462 12.81 -40.16 -2.81
CA HIS A 462 13.68 -39.70 -1.72
C HIS A 462 12.94 -39.57 -0.36
N ASP A 463 11.67 -39.98 -0.28
CA ASP A 463 10.89 -39.95 0.97
C ASP A 463 11.09 -41.21 1.82
N SER A 464 11.13 -41.02 3.15
CA SER A 464 11.06 -42.12 4.12
C SER A 464 9.62 -42.62 4.26
N LYS A 465 9.43 -43.95 4.38
CA LYS A 465 8.11 -44.52 4.68
C LYS A 465 7.58 -43.99 6.02
N LEU A 466 6.38 -43.40 6.00
CA LEU A 466 5.70 -42.89 7.19
C LEU A 466 4.81 -43.98 7.79
N GLU A 467 5.03 -44.34 9.05
CA GLU A 467 4.15 -45.28 9.79
C GLU A 467 2.89 -44.60 10.34
N ARG A 468 2.93 -43.28 10.59
CA ARG A 468 1.79 -42.46 11.04
C ARG A 468 1.88 -41.04 10.50
N ILE A 469 0.72 -40.46 10.19
CA ILE A 469 0.60 -39.06 9.78
C ILE A 469 0.56 -38.19 11.04
N GLY A 470 1.51 -37.26 11.17
CA GLY A 470 1.54 -36.31 12.28
C GLY A 470 0.44 -35.25 12.15
N VAL A 471 -0.06 -34.75 13.28
CA VAL A 471 -1.16 -33.76 13.33
C VAL A 471 -0.87 -32.53 12.47
N PHE A 472 0.36 -32.01 12.52
CA PHE A 472 0.77 -30.85 11.73
C PHE A 472 0.72 -31.08 10.21
N ARG A 473 1.16 -32.27 9.74
CA ARG A 473 1.08 -32.64 8.32
C ARG A 473 -0.38 -32.75 7.87
N PHE A 474 -1.23 -33.34 8.71
CA PHE A 474 -2.65 -33.47 8.42
C PHE A 474 -3.36 -32.11 8.39
N SER A 475 -3.09 -31.22 9.35
CA SER A 475 -3.69 -29.89 9.38
C SER A 475 -3.28 -29.04 8.18
N LEU A 476 -1.99 -29.09 7.80
CA LEU A 476 -1.49 -28.39 6.61
C LEU A 476 -2.10 -28.98 5.32
N GLY A 477 -2.19 -30.30 5.21
CA GLY A 477 -2.85 -30.97 4.08
C GLY A 477 -4.34 -30.61 3.97
N MET A 478 -5.03 -30.51 5.11
CA MET A 478 -6.42 -30.05 5.17
C MET A 478 -6.58 -28.61 4.71
N ALA A 479 -5.65 -27.71 5.09
CA ALA A 479 -5.69 -26.32 4.64
C ALA A 479 -5.55 -26.20 3.11
N PHE A 480 -4.58 -26.90 2.51
CA PHE A 480 -4.43 -26.92 1.05
C PHE A 480 -5.61 -27.60 0.33
N PHE A 481 -6.21 -28.62 0.94
CA PHE A 481 -7.41 -29.25 0.42
C PHE A 481 -8.61 -28.31 0.42
N MET A 482 -8.82 -27.58 1.53
CA MET A 482 -9.85 -26.54 1.62
C MET A 482 -9.62 -25.41 0.61
N LEU A 483 -8.36 -25.00 0.41
CA LEU A 483 -7.99 -24.02 -0.62
C LEU A 483 -8.36 -24.52 -2.03
N GLY A 484 -8.04 -25.78 -2.36
CA GLY A 484 -8.43 -26.38 -3.64
C GLY A 484 -9.95 -26.41 -3.85
N ILE A 485 -10.73 -26.70 -2.81
CA ILE A 485 -12.20 -26.65 -2.85
C ILE A 485 -12.71 -25.22 -3.03
N TYR A 486 -12.12 -24.24 -2.33
CA TYR A 486 -12.49 -22.83 -2.42
C TYR A 486 -12.25 -22.26 -3.84
N LEU A 487 -11.17 -22.68 -4.50
CA LEU A 487 -10.85 -22.24 -5.86
C LEU A 487 -11.71 -22.92 -6.94
N PHE A 488 -12.32 -24.06 -6.64
CA PHE A 488 -13.06 -24.86 -7.61
C PHE A 488 -14.22 -24.10 -8.31
N PRO A 489 -15.07 -23.33 -7.60
CA PRO A 489 -16.08 -22.48 -8.25
C PRO A 489 -15.49 -21.41 -9.18
N GLY A 490 -14.25 -20.98 -8.94
CA GLY A 490 -13.56 -19.96 -9.75
C GLY A 490 -13.31 -20.40 -11.19
N MET A 491 -13.25 -21.71 -11.46
CA MET A 491 -13.19 -22.25 -12.83
C MET A 491 -14.44 -21.94 -13.67
N TRP A 492 -15.56 -21.62 -13.03
CA TRP A 492 -16.83 -21.25 -13.69
C TRP A 492 -17.15 -19.75 -13.54
N GLY A 493 -16.13 -18.92 -13.34
CA GLY A 493 -16.29 -17.47 -13.28
C GLY A 493 -16.79 -16.92 -11.93
N ALA A 494 -16.87 -17.75 -10.88
CA ALA A 494 -17.22 -17.24 -9.55
C ALA A 494 -16.10 -16.31 -8.99
N PRO A 495 -16.46 -15.20 -8.33
CA PRO A 495 -15.47 -14.30 -7.75
C PRO A 495 -14.77 -14.96 -6.55
N VAL A 496 -13.44 -15.08 -6.64
CA VAL A 496 -12.57 -15.65 -5.61
C VAL A 496 -11.94 -14.55 -4.75
N LYS A 497 -12.78 -13.84 -3.98
CA LYS A 497 -12.40 -12.63 -3.22
C LYS A 497 -11.14 -12.78 -2.35
N LEU A 498 -10.89 -13.97 -1.77
CA LEU A 498 -9.75 -14.22 -0.87
C LEU A 498 -8.38 -14.11 -1.57
N ILE A 499 -8.34 -14.35 -2.88
CA ILE A 499 -7.14 -14.25 -3.70
C ILE A 499 -7.31 -13.18 -4.79
N SER A 500 -8.10 -12.15 -4.51
CA SER A 500 -8.38 -11.08 -5.48
C SER A 500 -7.11 -10.38 -5.96
N GLY A 501 -7.12 -10.02 -7.25
CA GLY A 501 -5.99 -9.48 -7.98
C GLY A 501 -4.82 -10.44 -8.25
N PHE A 502 -4.88 -11.67 -7.72
CA PHE A 502 -3.89 -12.70 -8.00
C PHE A 502 -4.15 -13.46 -9.33
N PRO A 503 -5.34 -14.03 -9.58
CA PRO A 503 -5.64 -14.68 -10.85
C PRO A 503 -5.80 -13.64 -11.98
N PRO A 504 -5.72 -14.07 -13.25
CA PRO A 504 -6.13 -13.24 -14.37
C PRO A 504 -7.54 -12.65 -14.17
N PRO A 505 -7.79 -11.43 -14.63
CA PRO A 505 -9.08 -10.76 -14.48
C PRO A 505 -10.19 -11.49 -15.25
N THR A 506 -11.45 -11.18 -14.91
CA THR A 506 -12.65 -11.83 -15.46
C THR A 506 -12.82 -11.65 -16.96
N PHE A 507 -12.39 -10.53 -17.53
CA PHE A 507 -12.42 -10.33 -19.00
C PHE A 507 -11.39 -11.21 -19.73
N TYR A 508 -10.34 -11.69 -19.05
CA TYR A 508 -9.33 -12.59 -19.60
C TYR A 508 -9.69 -14.07 -19.33
N SER A 509 -10.95 -14.40 -19.58
CA SER A 509 -11.54 -15.73 -19.37
C SER A 509 -11.98 -16.36 -20.69
N GLU A 510 -11.95 -17.69 -20.76
CA GLU A 510 -12.53 -18.45 -21.87
C GLU A 510 -14.06 -18.38 -21.87
N TRP A 511 -14.65 -18.22 -20.68
CA TRP A 511 -16.09 -18.30 -20.47
C TRP A 511 -16.77 -16.92 -20.44
N GLN A 512 -16.91 -16.29 -21.61
CA GLN A 512 -17.65 -15.02 -21.78
C GLN A 512 -19.20 -15.14 -21.68
N GLY A 513 -19.75 -16.23 -21.12
CA GLY A 513 -21.21 -16.36 -20.94
C GLY A 513 -21.72 -17.65 -20.29
N GLY A 514 -22.50 -17.49 -19.20
CA GLY A 514 -23.11 -18.57 -18.39
C GLY A 514 -22.28 -18.79 -17.11
N GLY A 515 -22.75 -19.24 -15.95
CA GLY A 515 -24.05 -19.75 -15.55
C GLY A 515 -24.47 -19.20 -14.18
N GLY A 516 -25.22 -18.11 -14.23
CA GLY A 516 -26.07 -17.61 -13.15
C GLY A 516 -27.43 -17.22 -13.73
N GLY A 517 -28.07 -18.12 -14.47
CA GLY A 517 -29.41 -17.91 -15.02
C GLY A 517 -30.48 -18.05 -13.93
N MET A 518 -30.78 -16.96 -13.23
CA MET A 518 -32.15 -16.64 -12.83
C MET A 518 -32.42 -15.15 -13.09
N ALA A 519 -33.57 -14.91 -13.68
CA ALA A 519 -34.05 -13.64 -14.18
C ALA A 519 -34.08 -12.53 -13.12
N GLY A 520 -33.62 -11.35 -13.51
CA GLY A 520 -33.76 -10.10 -12.78
C GLY A 520 -32.67 -9.14 -13.21
N GLY A 521 -33.03 -8.02 -13.87
CA GLY A 521 -32.09 -6.96 -14.18
C GLY A 521 -31.39 -6.48 -12.90
N GLY A 522 -30.06 -6.48 -12.94
CA GLY A 522 -29.18 -6.04 -11.87
C GLY A 522 -27.75 -6.29 -12.36
N HIS A 523 -26.97 -5.22 -12.47
CA HIS A 523 -25.57 -5.24 -12.90
C HIS A 523 -24.83 -6.35 -12.15
N GLN A 524 -24.37 -7.38 -12.85
CA GLN A 524 -23.56 -8.44 -12.25
C GLN A 524 -22.12 -7.92 -12.10
N GLY A 525 -21.90 -7.06 -11.10
CA GLY A 525 -20.67 -6.89 -10.31
C GLY A 525 -19.32 -6.67 -11.00
N HIS A 526 -19.24 -6.54 -12.33
CA HIS A 526 -18.01 -6.21 -13.05
C HIS A 526 -18.23 -4.95 -13.88
N VAL A 527 -17.50 -3.89 -13.52
CA VAL A 527 -17.41 -2.66 -14.30
C VAL A 527 -16.20 -2.80 -15.21
N GLU A 528 -16.42 -2.58 -16.51
CA GLU A 528 -15.35 -2.49 -17.51
C GLU A 528 -15.31 -1.05 -18.05
N ALA A 529 -14.11 -0.52 -18.23
CA ALA A 529 -13.94 0.78 -18.87
C ALA A 529 -14.44 0.73 -20.31
N ARG A 530 -15.11 1.82 -20.73
CA ARG A 530 -15.70 1.88 -22.07
C ARG A 530 -14.69 2.29 -23.13
N PHE A 531 -13.62 2.97 -22.72
CA PHE A 531 -12.57 3.49 -23.60
C PHE A 531 -11.19 3.18 -23.01
N ASP A 532 -10.24 2.93 -23.90
CA ASP A 532 -8.81 2.74 -23.65
C ASP A 532 -7.94 3.85 -24.28
N ASP A 533 -8.58 4.80 -24.98
CA ASP A 533 -7.97 6.01 -25.51
C ASP A 533 -8.56 7.28 -24.87
N TYR A 534 -7.65 8.17 -24.46
CA TYR A 534 -7.98 9.45 -23.82
C TYR A 534 -8.87 10.35 -24.67
N GLU A 535 -8.56 10.50 -25.97
CA GLU A 535 -9.26 11.43 -26.85
C GLU A 535 -10.67 10.93 -27.17
N GLU A 536 -10.81 9.62 -27.38
CA GLU A 536 -12.13 8.99 -27.56
C GLU A 536 -13.00 9.12 -26.31
N GLY A 537 -12.40 8.91 -25.12
CA GLY A 537 -13.05 9.07 -23.83
C GLY A 537 -13.54 10.51 -23.59
N LEU A 538 -12.67 11.50 -23.83
CA LEU A 538 -13.01 12.92 -23.66
C LEU A 538 -14.10 13.37 -24.65
N ALA A 539 -14.03 12.90 -25.90
CA ALA A 539 -15.08 13.17 -26.88
C ALA A 539 -16.44 12.57 -26.46
N ALA A 540 -16.44 11.38 -25.88
CA ALA A 540 -17.65 10.75 -25.34
C ALA A 540 -18.19 11.48 -24.10
N ALA A 541 -17.32 11.89 -23.18
CA ALA A 541 -17.67 12.69 -22.01
C ALA A 541 -18.39 14.00 -22.41
N ARG A 542 -17.84 14.71 -23.40
CA ARG A 542 -18.45 15.92 -23.99
C ARG A 542 -19.80 15.63 -24.64
N ALA A 543 -19.93 14.51 -25.35
CA ALA A 543 -21.18 14.15 -26.04
C ALA A 543 -22.30 13.74 -25.07
N GLU A 544 -21.95 13.11 -23.96
CA GLU A 544 -22.89 12.59 -22.96
C GLU A 544 -23.20 13.59 -21.83
N GLY A 545 -22.44 14.68 -21.74
CA GLY A 545 -22.65 15.71 -20.70
C GLY A 545 -22.17 15.26 -19.31
N LYS A 546 -21.21 14.33 -19.25
CA LYS A 546 -20.71 13.73 -18.00
C LYS A 546 -19.22 14.01 -17.85
N PRO A 547 -18.67 14.02 -16.61
CA PRO A 547 -17.23 14.08 -16.42
C PRO A 547 -16.56 12.77 -16.83
N MET A 548 -15.27 12.85 -17.13
CA MET A 548 -14.44 11.70 -17.47
C MET A 548 -13.67 11.25 -16.24
N LEU A 549 -13.70 9.95 -15.92
CA LEU A 549 -12.83 9.37 -14.90
C LEU A 549 -11.68 8.63 -15.59
N LEU A 550 -10.46 9.13 -15.41
CA LEU A 550 -9.24 8.47 -15.84
C LEU A 550 -8.79 7.46 -14.78
N ASP A 551 -8.59 6.21 -15.20
CA ASP A 551 -7.98 5.13 -14.44
C ASP A 551 -6.62 4.79 -15.05
N PHE A 552 -5.53 5.27 -14.45
CA PHE A 552 -4.18 4.85 -14.79
C PHE A 552 -3.91 3.47 -14.19
N THR A 553 -3.91 2.46 -15.06
CA THR A 553 -3.93 1.06 -14.68
C THR A 553 -2.84 0.26 -15.39
N GLY A 554 -2.76 -1.03 -15.11
CA GLY A 554 -1.88 -1.94 -15.84
C GLY A 554 -2.43 -3.37 -15.92
N TRP A 555 -2.11 -4.06 -17.01
CA TRP A 555 -2.48 -5.45 -17.25
C TRP A 555 -1.96 -6.38 -16.15
N ALA A 556 -0.72 -6.17 -15.71
CA ALA A 556 -0.09 -6.95 -14.65
C ALA A 556 -0.15 -6.28 -13.26
N CYS A 557 -0.93 -5.19 -13.11
CA CYS A 557 -1.05 -4.45 -11.86
C CYS A 557 -1.98 -5.15 -10.84
N VAL A 558 -1.40 -5.81 -9.84
CA VAL A 558 -2.14 -6.54 -8.80
C VAL A 558 -3.07 -5.64 -7.99
N ASN A 559 -2.61 -4.46 -7.60
CA ASN A 559 -3.42 -3.53 -6.80
C ASN A 559 -4.60 -2.95 -7.60
N CYS A 560 -4.41 -2.69 -8.89
CA CYS A 560 -5.47 -2.26 -9.79
C CYS A 560 -6.56 -3.35 -9.89
N ARG A 561 -6.17 -4.61 -10.10
CA ARG A 561 -7.12 -5.73 -10.13
C ARG A 561 -7.84 -5.94 -8.79
N LYS A 562 -7.19 -5.64 -7.66
CA LYS A 562 -7.85 -5.67 -6.34
C LYS A 562 -8.92 -4.58 -6.22
N MET A 563 -8.65 -3.36 -6.66
CA MET A 563 -9.65 -2.29 -6.69
C MET A 563 -10.86 -2.72 -7.52
N GLU A 564 -10.65 -3.28 -8.71
CA GLU A 564 -11.74 -3.75 -9.57
C GLU A 564 -12.59 -4.86 -8.92
N GLU A 565 -11.94 -5.85 -8.30
CA GLU A 565 -12.63 -7.02 -7.74
C GLU A 565 -13.24 -6.78 -6.34
N GLN A 566 -12.76 -5.77 -5.60
CA GLN A 566 -13.23 -5.47 -4.24
C GLN A 566 -14.07 -4.20 -4.18
N VAL A 567 -13.60 -3.11 -4.78
CA VAL A 567 -14.20 -1.76 -4.69
C VAL A 567 -15.18 -1.54 -5.84
N TRP A 568 -14.78 -1.74 -7.10
CA TRP A 568 -15.68 -1.52 -8.25
C TRP A 568 -16.83 -2.53 -8.31
N SER A 569 -16.68 -3.67 -7.64
CA SER A 569 -17.76 -4.65 -7.50
C SER A 569 -18.85 -4.24 -6.51
N ASP A 570 -18.61 -3.19 -5.71
CA ASP A 570 -19.62 -2.63 -4.82
C ASP A 570 -20.78 -2.02 -5.63
N PRO A 571 -22.06 -2.29 -5.29
CA PRO A 571 -23.19 -1.83 -6.09
C PRO A 571 -23.26 -0.32 -6.29
N GLU A 572 -22.86 0.47 -5.29
CA GLU A 572 -22.92 1.92 -5.34
C GLU A 572 -21.81 2.49 -6.23
N VAL A 573 -20.59 2.02 -6.04
CA VAL A 573 -19.45 2.35 -6.92
C VAL A 573 -19.76 1.93 -8.37
N ALA A 574 -20.26 0.72 -8.57
CA ALA A 574 -20.59 0.22 -9.90
C ALA A 574 -21.63 1.08 -10.61
N GLN A 575 -22.62 1.57 -9.87
CA GLN A 575 -23.63 2.47 -10.41
C GLN A 575 -23.01 3.80 -10.84
N LEU A 576 -22.22 4.45 -9.97
CA LEU A 576 -21.56 5.71 -10.28
C LEU A 576 -20.64 5.59 -11.50
N LEU A 577 -19.81 4.53 -11.54
CA LEU A 577 -18.86 4.29 -12.63
C LEU A 577 -19.52 4.00 -13.99
N THR A 578 -20.76 3.49 -14.01
CA THR A 578 -21.45 3.13 -15.25
C THR A 578 -22.49 4.17 -15.70
N GLU A 579 -23.11 4.87 -14.75
CA GLU A 579 -24.21 5.78 -15.02
C GLU A 579 -23.81 7.26 -14.96
N GLU A 580 -22.88 7.66 -14.09
CA GLU A 580 -22.61 9.08 -13.81
C GLU A 580 -21.31 9.60 -14.43
N VAL A 581 -20.33 8.72 -14.71
CA VAL A 581 -19.03 9.12 -15.30
C VAL A 581 -18.74 8.35 -16.60
N VAL A 582 -17.87 8.93 -17.44
CA VAL A 582 -17.24 8.21 -18.55
C VAL A 582 -15.91 7.64 -18.08
N LEU A 583 -15.89 6.34 -17.79
CA LEU A 583 -14.68 5.63 -17.35
C LEU A 583 -13.74 5.31 -18.52
N VAL A 584 -12.49 5.74 -18.39
CA VAL A 584 -11.39 5.52 -19.35
C VAL A 584 -10.21 4.88 -18.63
N SER A 585 -9.80 3.68 -19.04
CA SER A 585 -8.66 2.98 -18.44
C SER A 585 -7.43 3.10 -19.33
N LEU A 586 -6.39 3.75 -18.83
CA LEU A 586 -5.12 3.97 -19.52
C LEU A 586 -4.07 2.98 -19.03
N TYR A 587 -3.77 1.98 -19.86
CA TYR A 587 -2.84 0.90 -19.53
C TYR A 587 -1.38 1.34 -19.71
N VAL A 588 -0.67 1.57 -18.60
CA VAL A 588 0.72 2.07 -18.62
C VAL A 588 1.76 1.01 -18.99
N ASP A 589 1.43 -0.27 -18.84
CA ASP A 589 2.29 -1.41 -19.18
C ASP A 589 2.00 -1.99 -20.59
N ASP A 590 1.14 -1.34 -21.37
CA ASP A 590 0.80 -1.75 -22.73
C ASP A 590 2.00 -1.65 -23.70
N ARG A 591 2.25 -2.75 -24.42
CA ARG A 591 3.38 -2.91 -25.33
C ARG A 591 3.03 -2.75 -26.81
N THR A 592 1.80 -2.38 -27.12
CA THR A 592 1.37 -2.05 -28.49
C THR A 592 2.20 -0.89 -29.01
N GLU A 593 2.91 -1.10 -30.12
CA GLU A 593 3.76 -0.09 -30.74
C GLU A 593 2.91 1.04 -31.33
N LEU A 594 3.28 2.28 -31.03
CA LEU A 594 2.72 3.45 -31.69
C LEU A 594 3.25 3.55 -33.13
N PRO A 595 2.52 4.21 -34.04
CA PRO A 595 3.03 4.53 -35.37
C PRO A 595 4.39 5.24 -35.28
N GLU A 596 5.33 4.94 -36.19
CA GLU A 596 6.68 5.54 -36.17
C GLU A 596 6.67 7.08 -36.17
N GLU A 597 5.61 7.69 -36.71
CA GLU A 597 5.40 9.14 -36.75
C GLU A 597 5.14 9.76 -35.37
N GLU A 598 4.63 8.95 -34.42
CA GLU A 598 4.35 9.37 -33.04
C GLU A 598 5.49 9.05 -32.08
N HIS A 599 6.57 8.41 -32.55
CA HIS A 599 7.73 8.11 -31.72
C HIS A 599 8.45 9.40 -31.36
N ARG A 600 8.44 9.73 -30.07
CA ARG A 600 9.05 10.96 -29.55
C ARG A 600 9.87 10.71 -28.30
N LEU A 601 10.80 11.63 -28.05
CA LEU A 601 11.63 11.63 -26.85
C LEU A 601 11.31 12.91 -26.10
N GLU A 602 10.66 12.74 -24.96
CA GLU A 602 10.24 13.84 -24.09
C GLU A 602 11.10 13.86 -22.83
N GLN A 603 11.21 15.03 -22.19
CA GLN A 603 11.92 15.16 -20.92
C GLN A 603 10.96 15.64 -19.84
N TYR A 604 10.93 14.91 -18.72
CA TYR A 604 10.19 15.28 -17.53
C TYR A 604 10.98 14.88 -16.28
N GLY A 605 11.02 15.75 -15.26
CA GLY A 605 11.75 15.49 -14.01
C GLY A 605 13.26 15.19 -14.18
N GLY A 606 13.90 15.68 -15.24
CA GLY A 606 15.31 15.41 -15.55
C GLY A 606 15.59 14.03 -16.16
N LYS A 607 14.56 13.30 -16.61
CA LYS A 607 14.66 11.98 -17.26
C LYS A 607 14.16 12.01 -18.71
N ASP A 608 14.77 11.18 -19.56
CA ASP A 608 14.34 10.96 -20.94
C ASP A 608 13.23 9.90 -21.00
N PHE A 609 12.02 10.30 -21.40
CA PHE A 609 10.92 9.39 -21.71
C PHE A 609 10.92 9.07 -23.21
N ARG A 610 11.17 7.80 -23.54
CA ARG A 610 11.11 7.31 -24.93
C ARG A 610 9.72 6.76 -25.21
N ILE A 611 8.89 7.56 -25.84
CA ILE A 611 7.51 7.20 -26.16
C ILE A 611 7.51 6.40 -27.45
N ARG A 612 7.34 5.08 -27.34
CA ARG A 612 7.28 4.13 -28.46
C ARG A 612 6.06 3.21 -28.43
N THR A 613 5.51 2.97 -27.25
CA THR A 613 4.32 2.15 -27.05
C THR A 613 3.20 2.97 -26.42
N ILE A 614 1.96 2.46 -26.52
CA ILE A 614 0.79 3.04 -25.85
C ILE A 614 1.06 3.20 -24.35
N GLY A 615 1.63 2.18 -23.70
CA GLY A 615 1.99 2.26 -22.29
C GLY A 615 2.97 3.41 -21.99
N ASN A 616 3.99 3.62 -22.82
CA ASN A 616 4.91 4.75 -22.63
C ASN A 616 4.24 6.12 -22.80
N LYS A 617 3.26 6.23 -23.70
CA LYS A 617 2.46 7.44 -23.90
C LYS A 617 1.67 7.77 -22.63
N TRP A 618 0.99 6.77 -22.05
CA TRP A 618 0.21 6.97 -20.83
C TRP A 618 1.05 7.13 -19.56
N SER A 619 2.17 6.41 -19.41
CA SER A 619 3.11 6.66 -18.32
C SER A 619 3.67 8.09 -18.35
N TYR A 620 3.96 8.60 -19.56
CA TYR A 620 4.43 9.97 -19.71
C TYR A 620 3.34 10.97 -19.35
N LEU A 621 2.09 10.79 -19.83
CA LEU A 621 0.96 11.64 -19.48
C LEU A 621 0.73 11.68 -17.96
N GLN A 622 0.77 10.51 -17.32
CA GLN A 622 0.61 10.40 -15.87
C GLN A 622 1.66 11.23 -15.12
N ALA A 623 2.92 11.10 -15.54
CA ALA A 623 4.02 11.83 -14.94
C ALA A 623 3.95 13.33 -15.25
N SER A 624 3.72 13.72 -16.51
CA SER A 624 3.82 15.11 -16.94
C SER A 624 2.71 16.00 -16.41
N GLU A 625 1.47 15.49 -16.40
CA GLU A 625 0.29 16.26 -16.02
C GLU A 625 0.00 16.17 -14.52
N PHE A 626 0.23 15.01 -13.90
CA PHE A 626 -0.19 14.76 -12.52
C PHE A 626 0.97 14.63 -11.52
N ASP A 627 2.23 14.64 -11.97
CA ASP A 627 3.42 14.37 -11.15
C ASP A 627 3.26 13.09 -10.29
N ARG A 628 2.70 12.06 -10.93
CA ARG A 628 2.42 10.75 -10.34
C ARG A 628 2.84 9.64 -11.27
N ASN A 629 3.17 8.49 -10.68
CA ASN A 629 3.72 7.36 -11.42
C ASN A 629 3.42 6.00 -10.77
N ALA A 630 2.59 5.99 -9.73
CA ALA A 630 2.05 4.78 -9.12
C ALA A 630 0.71 4.39 -9.76
N GLN A 631 0.39 3.10 -9.74
CA GLN A 631 -0.91 2.57 -10.17
C GLN A 631 -1.45 1.60 -9.11
N PRO A 632 -2.79 1.56 -8.88
CA PRO A 632 -3.84 2.32 -9.54
C PRO A 632 -3.82 3.81 -9.16
N PHE A 633 -4.21 4.67 -10.09
CA PHE A 633 -4.35 6.10 -9.86
C PHE A 633 -5.55 6.63 -10.64
N TYR A 634 -6.47 7.29 -9.94
CA TYR A 634 -7.75 7.74 -10.47
C TYR A 634 -7.85 9.26 -10.38
N VAL A 635 -8.29 9.88 -11.48
CA VAL A 635 -8.49 11.33 -11.57
C VAL A 635 -9.74 11.63 -12.37
N MET A 636 -10.57 12.56 -11.89
CA MET A 636 -11.70 13.06 -12.67
C MET A 636 -11.32 14.31 -13.46
N MET A 637 -11.84 14.40 -14.67
CA MET A 637 -11.56 15.46 -15.63
C MET A 637 -12.87 16.05 -16.14
N ASP A 638 -12.87 17.36 -16.38
CA ASP A 638 -13.97 18.06 -17.02
C ASP A 638 -13.94 17.93 -18.56
N HIS A 639 -14.76 18.73 -19.23
CA HIS A 639 -14.83 18.74 -20.69
C HIS A 639 -13.66 19.46 -21.35
N ASP A 640 -12.97 20.37 -20.67
CA ASP A 640 -11.82 21.07 -21.21
C ASP A 640 -10.51 20.28 -21.02
N GLY A 641 -10.56 19.23 -20.20
CA GLY A 641 -9.43 18.37 -19.89
C GLY A 641 -8.66 18.87 -18.67
N ASP A 642 -9.30 19.67 -17.82
CA ASP A 642 -8.77 20.09 -16.53
C ASP A 642 -9.22 19.10 -15.45
N GLN A 643 -8.35 18.86 -14.46
CA GLN A 643 -8.67 17.99 -13.33
C GLN A 643 -9.74 18.64 -12.45
N ILE A 644 -10.73 17.84 -12.05
CA ILE A 644 -11.80 18.24 -11.12
C ILE A 644 -11.76 17.37 -9.87
N GLY A 645 -11.82 18.03 -8.71
CA GLY A 645 -11.70 17.37 -7.41
C GLY A 645 -10.31 16.80 -7.13
N GLY A 646 -10.24 15.88 -6.17
CA GLY A 646 -9.00 15.23 -5.76
C GLY A 646 -8.52 14.13 -6.72
N SER A 647 -7.58 13.32 -6.23
CA SER A 647 -7.15 12.09 -6.91
C SER A 647 -7.20 10.93 -5.92
N ALA A 648 -7.38 9.71 -6.41
CA ALA A 648 -7.42 8.52 -5.57
C ALA A 648 -6.33 7.51 -5.99
N GLY A 649 -5.75 6.83 -5.00
CA GLY A 649 -4.75 5.77 -5.19
C GLY A 649 -5.32 4.38 -4.91
N TYR A 650 -4.47 3.48 -4.41
CA TYR A 650 -4.93 2.20 -3.88
C TYR A 650 -5.52 2.36 -2.48
N ASP A 651 -6.82 2.15 -2.34
CA ASP A 651 -7.51 2.03 -1.07
C ASP A 651 -8.59 0.93 -1.15
N PRO A 652 -8.53 -0.14 -0.34
CA PRO A 652 -9.53 -1.20 -0.38
C PRO A 652 -10.90 -0.79 0.19
N ASP A 653 -11.06 0.40 0.75
CA ASP A 653 -12.35 0.91 1.25
C ASP A 653 -13.22 1.47 0.13
N ALA A 654 -14.43 0.91 -0.01
CA ALA A 654 -15.37 1.33 -1.03
C ALA A 654 -16.06 2.66 -0.69
N GLU A 655 -16.27 2.98 0.59
CA GLU A 655 -16.95 4.21 1.01
C GLU A 655 -16.10 5.43 0.64
N LEU A 656 -14.79 5.39 0.92
CA LEU A 656 -13.85 6.44 0.52
C LEU A 656 -13.82 6.66 -1.00
N PHE A 657 -13.95 5.59 -1.78
CA PHE A 657 -13.98 5.69 -3.24
C PHE A 657 -15.30 6.30 -3.74
N VAL A 658 -16.43 6.02 -3.06
CA VAL A 658 -17.72 6.68 -3.35
C VAL A 658 -17.64 8.18 -3.06
N ASP A 659 -17.05 8.56 -1.93
CA ASP A 659 -16.89 9.97 -1.56
C ASP A 659 -16.01 10.71 -2.59
N PHE A 660 -14.89 10.12 -2.99
CA PHE A 660 -14.06 10.62 -4.09
C PHE A 660 -14.88 10.85 -5.37
N LEU A 661 -15.70 9.88 -5.80
CA LEU A 661 -16.52 10.01 -7.02
C LEU A 661 -17.57 11.12 -6.87
N ARG A 662 -18.22 11.22 -5.71
CA ARG A 662 -19.23 12.25 -5.44
C ARG A 662 -18.65 13.65 -5.42
N ASP A 663 -17.48 13.82 -4.82
CA ASP A 663 -16.81 15.11 -4.73
C ASP A 663 -16.48 15.65 -6.13
N GLY A 664 -15.89 14.84 -7.01
CA GLY A 664 -15.63 15.30 -8.39
C GLY A 664 -16.90 15.45 -9.23
N LEU A 665 -17.95 14.64 -9.01
CA LEU A 665 -19.26 14.87 -9.63
C LEU A 665 -19.88 16.21 -9.18
N SER A 666 -19.70 16.59 -7.92
CA SER A 666 -20.19 17.87 -7.38
C SER A 666 -19.40 19.08 -7.90
N ALA A 667 -18.10 18.90 -8.15
CA ALA A 667 -17.22 19.90 -8.73
C ALA A 667 -17.46 20.11 -10.25
N PHE A 668 -18.11 19.16 -10.91
CA PHE A 668 -18.43 19.23 -12.33
C PHE A 668 -19.60 20.19 -12.59
N VAL A 669 -19.29 21.41 -13.05
CA VAL A 669 -20.27 22.43 -13.43
C VAL A 669 -20.55 22.37 -14.92
N HIS A 670 -21.82 22.19 -15.30
CA HIS A 670 -22.30 22.10 -16.70
C HIS A 670 -22.16 23.39 -17.51
#